data_AF-A0AAD7XK14-F1
#
_entry.id   AF-A0AAD7XK14-F1
#
_cell.length_a   1.000
_cell.length_b   1.000
_cell.length_c   1.000
_cell.angle_alpha   90.00
_cell.angle_beta   90.00
_cell.angle_gamma   90.00
#
_symmetry.space_group_name_H-M   'P 1'
#
loop_
_entity.id
_entity.type
_entity.pdbx_description
1 polymer ?
#
loop_
_entity_poly.entity_id
_entity_poly.type
_entity_poly.pdbx_seq_one_letter_code
_entity_poly.pdbx_strand_id
1 'polypeptide(L)'
;MFVWLLVVGCSGFVGVSPGRLASARESVAESLLEGLSSLFEPDQETLRRQPKWLSKVRGVARYADRVAAIEALGPAMGAMSDEELRAKTKEFRGRVVDGGESLDSVLTEAFAVCREASKRTLGLYHYDVQLAGGIVLHEGKLAEMATGEGKTLVATLPLYLRAIAGDGAHLVTVNDYLARRDVETLGPLYSFLGLSVGVVEGNSDTTQRRRAYGCDITYASNNELGFDYLRDNLCTDAEELTVTRRGTLPFAIVDEADSILIDEARTPLIISAEGEEDAGQKFLVATEVAKYLQAGRDYEVDAKGRRVTLTDAGYQTACRLLNVEDLFDRKTKWAVYLNPALNAKELYLRERDYIVAEDSLTGDPQVVIVDEFTGRVMEGRRWNGGLHQAVEAKEGVKVRKEQVTAASITYQSLFLLYDTLSGMTGTAKTEAKEFKETYELEVVTVPTAKPLRRVDQPDLVYPSKLTKFRSALREIRRLHERGQPVLVGTTTVEDSALISELLENEEVPHRVLNAKPEVARREAEIIAQAGRRGAVTIATNMAGRGTDILLGGNAGLVAKLYGRRVLAELVDERLVPLVEVAESLFPTEVSAEAASALAAAAEKAASKIRLQVYAEARERAALAAAQRRLEAVAPSNSTTTMPPPELPASVVLSRVDEYVASATNQKTGEFATAVANVERDFAVVVEAEREQVRELGGLVVLGTERHESRRIDLQLRGRSGRQGDSGESVFAISLEDKMFNVFGADKMSQLRLAFDFAGDDEEPLSSDLLTKSLSSIQEKVENFYKDIRSNLFKYDKIIDAQRRVFYLRRSGVLRADRGELIELLTQYARDTARDVLANTTAWAASQPDALLDVAAAATIQLQRMFPQAASAIDLEIASLLDKDEDVESAAAAGKNVRMEDFEATLARGAARGVEAQIAAIDAKAQNDADLASAVMRFMILREFDRGWKDHLRELDLLRETVGFQAFSQKDPYQEWTIQSNEAFKQLSAAIYRYSAITFLSLDPEVALVQRTPDQQLQQPSLPDAGGVDVVDSASSSLDRLPPRRQDLINNANNNNNNAAAPAAAAAAAGTNRAARRAQKGRKKKAAAKSRRRA
;
A
#
# COMPACT_ATOMS: atom_id res chain seq x y z
N MET A 1 37.29 33.79 -10.63
CA MET A 1 37.61 34.86 -9.64
C MET A 1 38.70 34.47 -8.65
N PHE A 2 38.53 33.45 -7.79
CA PHE A 2 39.45 33.18 -6.66
C PHE A 2 40.95 33.05 -7.05
N VAL A 3 41.26 32.33 -8.14
CA VAL A 3 42.63 32.19 -8.69
C VAL A 3 43.24 33.54 -9.09
N TRP A 4 42.43 34.46 -9.62
CA TRP A 4 42.89 35.78 -10.06
C TRP A 4 43.33 36.65 -8.87
N LEU A 5 42.61 36.57 -7.74
CA LEU A 5 42.99 37.26 -6.49
C LEU A 5 44.33 36.75 -5.92
N LEU A 6 44.58 35.43 -5.95
CA LEU A 6 45.85 34.85 -5.52
C LEU A 6 47.03 35.27 -6.41
N VAL A 7 46.86 35.25 -7.74
CA VAL A 7 47.90 35.64 -8.70
C VAL A 7 48.22 37.16 -8.64
N VAL A 8 47.22 38.00 -8.37
CA VAL A 8 47.44 39.44 -8.13
C VAL A 8 48.16 39.66 -6.80
N GLY A 9 47.74 39.01 -5.71
CA GLY A 9 48.30 39.20 -4.37
C GLY A 9 49.82 38.95 -4.27
N CYS A 10 50.33 37.97 -5.00
CA CYS A 10 51.77 37.67 -5.02
C CYS A 10 52.62 38.72 -5.77
N SER A 11 52.00 39.69 -6.47
CA SER A 11 52.73 40.69 -7.26
C SER A 11 53.31 41.86 -6.44
N GLY A 12 53.03 41.91 -5.12
CA GLY A 12 53.45 43.01 -4.24
C GLY A 12 54.81 42.82 -3.54
N PHE A 13 55.46 41.66 -3.66
CA PHE A 13 56.73 41.34 -2.99
C PHE A 13 57.75 40.72 -3.96
N VAL A 14 59.03 41.03 -3.73
CA VAL A 14 60.21 40.60 -4.50
C VAL A 14 60.29 41.17 -5.93
N GLY A 15 61.21 42.11 -6.14
CA GLY A 15 61.51 42.66 -7.48
C GLY A 15 62.30 41.66 -8.34
N VAL A 16 61.61 41.02 -9.30
CA VAL A 16 62.22 40.09 -10.28
C VAL A 16 61.93 40.58 -11.70
N SER A 17 62.90 40.43 -12.60
CA SER A 17 62.77 40.82 -14.02
C SER A 17 61.58 40.13 -14.71
N PRO A 18 60.76 40.85 -15.51
CA PRO A 18 59.47 40.36 -16.00
C PRO A 18 59.56 39.08 -16.84
N GLY A 19 60.66 38.86 -17.59
CA GLY A 19 60.82 37.66 -18.43
C GLY A 19 60.81 36.34 -17.66
N ARG A 20 61.34 36.29 -16.42
CA ARG A 20 61.28 35.06 -15.59
C ARG A 20 59.90 34.85 -14.97
N LEU A 21 59.21 35.96 -14.65
CA LEU A 21 57.85 35.94 -14.11
C LEU A 21 56.81 35.42 -15.12
N ALA A 22 57.04 35.55 -16.43
CA ALA A 22 56.19 34.95 -17.45
C ALA A 22 56.28 33.40 -17.42
N SER A 23 57.47 32.84 -17.66
CA SER A 23 57.66 31.37 -17.66
C SER A 23 57.29 30.69 -16.33
N ALA A 24 57.52 31.36 -15.20
CA ALA A 24 57.09 30.86 -13.89
C ALA A 24 55.55 30.94 -13.71
N ARG A 25 54.88 31.95 -14.28
CA ARG A 25 53.42 32.03 -14.27
C ARG A 25 52.77 30.95 -15.12
N GLU A 26 53.32 30.64 -16.29
CA GLU A 26 52.81 29.54 -17.14
C GLU A 26 52.99 28.20 -16.44
N SER A 27 54.22 27.84 -16.03
CA SER A 27 54.49 26.57 -15.35
C SER A 27 53.71 26.38 -14.03
N VAL A 28 53.54 27.43 -13.22
CA VAL A 28 52.75 27.36 -11.98
C VAL A 28 51.25 27.39 -12.27
N ALA A 29 50.78 28.06 -13.34
CA ALA A 29 49.38 27.98 -13.75
C ALA A 29 49.03 26.61 -14.32
N GLU A 30 49.89 26.00 -15.14
CA GLU A 30 49.71 24.63 -15.64
C GLU A 30 49.70 23.63 -14.48
N SER A 31 50.68 23.67 -13.58
CA SER A 31 50.73 22.76 -12.42
C SER A 31 49.55 22.96 -11.46
N LEU A 32 49.06 24.21 -11.27
CA LEU A 32 47.82 24.46 -10.52
C LEU A 32 46.57 24.08 -11.29
N LEU A 33 46.55 24.11 -12.62
CA LEU A 33 45.42 23.66 -13.45
C LEU A 33 45.34 22.13 -13.50
N GLU A 34 46.47 21.42 -13.55
CA GLU A 34 46.53 19.97 -13.33
C GLU A 34 46.10 19.61 -11.89
N GLY A 35 46.63 20.33 -10.89
CA GLY A 35 46.22 20.15 -9.49
C GLY A 35 44.72 20.40 -9.28
N LEU A 36 44.15 21.44 -9.87
CA LEU A 36 42.73 21.74 -9.81
C LEU A 36 41.88 20.79 -10.66
N SER A 37 42.37 20.29 -11.80
CA SER A 37 41.66 19.26 -12.58
C SER A 37 41.67 17.89 -11.90
N SER A 38 42.55 17.67 -10.92
CA SER A 38 42.47 16.52 -9.99
C SER A 38 41.49 16.74 -8.82
N LEU A 39 41.04 17.98 -8.59
CA LEU A 39 40.09 18.35 -7.52
C LEU A 39 38.64 18.51 -8.01
N PHE A 40 38.43 18.76 -9.31
CA PHE A 40 37.13 18.67 -9.95
C PHE A 40 36.99 17.33 -10.67
N GLU A 41 35.90 16.59 -10.43
CA GLU A 41 35.65 15.37 -11.20
C GLU A 41 35.54 15.72 -12.70
N PRO A 42 36.31 15.06 -13.60
CA PRO A 42 36.21 15.32 -15.03
C PRO A 42 34.81 14.93 -15.51
N ASP A 43 34.18 15.82 -16.28
CA ASP A 43 32.81 15.64 -16.74
C ASP A 43 32.60 14.26 -17.40
N GLN A 44 31.40 13.70 -17.21
CA GLN A 44 31.09 12.34 -17.68
C GLN A 44 31.24 12.19 -19.20
N GLU A 45 31.04 13.24 -19.99
CA GLU A 45 31.29 13.17 -21.43
C GLU A 45 32.79 12.98 -21.74
N THR A 46 33.67 13.56 -20.92
CA THR A 46 35.13 13.41 -21.02
C THR A 46 35.60 12.01 -20.61
N LEU A 47 34.95 11.42 -19.59
CA LEU A 47 35.24 10.05 -19.13
C LEU A 47 34.76 8.98 -20.13
N ARG A 48 33.54 9.12 -20.68
CA ARG A 48 32.92 8.14 -21.60
C ARG A 48 33.70 7.92 -22.89
N ARG A 49 34.46 8.91 -23.35
CA ARG A 49 35.32 8.82 -24.55
C ARG A 49 36.60 7.97 -24.34
N GLN A 50 36.77 7.34 -23.18
CA GLN A 50 37.98 6.60 -22.81
C GLN A 50 37.68 5.10 -22.59
N PRO A 51 38.56 4.17 -22.98
CA PRO A 51 38.38 2.75 -22.70
C PRO A 51 38.30 2.48 -21.20
N LYS A 52 37.45 1.51 -20.81
CA LYS A 52 37.05 1.23 -19.42
C LYS A 52 36.50 2.45 -18.66
N TRP A 53 35.75 3.35 -19.30
CA TRP A 53 35.16 4.54 -18.66
C TRP A 53 34.47 4.24 -17.31
N LEU A 54 33.72 3.13 -17.24
CA LEU A 54 32.99 2.69 -16.04
C LEU A 54 33.92 2.44 -14.83
N SER A 55 35.17 1.99 -15.06
CA SER A 55 36.19 1.81 -14.00
C SER A 55 36.67 3.12 -13.35
N LYS A 56 36.31 4.26 -13.96
CA LYS A 56 36.65 5.61 -13.47
C LYS A 56 35.46 6.27 -12.76
N VAL A 57 34.26 5.69 -12.82
CA VAL A 57 33.07 6.21 -12.16
C VAL A 57 32.99 5.67 -10.73
N ARG A 58 33.19 6.57 -9.76
CA ARG A 58 33.15 6.25 -8.32
C ARG A 58 31.81 5.61 -7.94
N GLY A 59 31.85 4.53 -7.15
CA GLY A 59 30.68 3.73 -6.77
C GLY A 59 30.50 2.49 -7.64
N VAL A 60 30.45 2.63 -8.97
CA VAL A 60 30.27 1.50 -9.90
C VAL A 60 31.58 0.91 -10.45
N ALA A 61 32.72 1.57 -10.25
CA ALA A 61 34.03 1.10 -10.72
C ALA A 61 34.36 -0.36 -10.36
N ARG A 62 33.91 -0.86 -9.20
CA ARG A 62 34.11 -2.25 -8.77
C ARG A 62 33.44 -3.29 -9.67
N TYR A 63 32.45 -2.89 -10.46
CA TYR A 63 31.74 -3.77 -11.40
C TYR A 63 32.35 -3.76 -12.80
N ALA A 64 33.25 -2.83 -13.12
CA ALA A 64 33.68 -2.58 -14.49
C ALA A 64 34.34 -3.79 -15.16
N ASP A 65 35.10 -4.60 -14.40
CA ASP A 65 35.71 -5.82 -14.93
C ASP A 65 34.71 -6.99 -15.06
N ARG A 66 33.70 -7.10 -14.18
CA ARG A 66 32.56 -8.04 -14.37
C ARG A 66 31.73 -7.66 -15.61
N VAL A 67 31.43 -6.37 -15.80
CA VAL A 67 30.70 -5.87 -16.99
C VAL A 67 31.52 -6.12 -18.27
N ALA A 68 32.83 -5.88 -18.25
CA ALA A 68 33.70 -6.16 -19.39
C ALA A 68 33.78 -7.67 -19.73
N ALA A 69 33.72 -8.55 -18.72
CA ALA A 69 33.65 -10.00 -18.94
C ALA A 69 32.31 -10.44 -19.57
N ILE A 70 31.18 -9.83 -19.17
CA ILE A 70 29.86 -10.06 -19.79
C ILE A 70 29.87 -9.61 -21.27
N GLU A 71 30.46 -8.44 -21.58
CA GLU A 71 30.59 -7.97 -22.97
C GLU A 71 31.47 -8.91 -23.82
N ALA A 72 32.56 -9.42 -23.26
CA ALA A 72 33.46 -10.35 -23.95
C ALA A 72 32.80 -11.68 -24.35
N LEU A 73 31.75 -12.11 -23.63
CA LEU A 73 30.93 -13.28 -23.99
C LEU A 73 29.87 -12.99 -25.07
N GLY A 74 29.54 -11.72 -25.32
CA GLY A 74 28.49 -11.31 -26.27
C GLY A 74 28.62 -11.95 -27.67
N PRO A 75 29.80 -11.94 -28.31
CA PRO A 75 30.00 -12.60 -29.61
C PRO A 75 29.82 -14.12 -29.58
N ALA A 76 30.13 -14.79 -28.45
CA ALA A 76 29.94 -16.22 -28.30
C ALA A 76 28.46 -16.59 -28.14
N MET A 77 27.71 -15.85 -27.31
CA MET A 77 26.27 -16.03 -27.17
C MET A 77 25.52 -15.68 -28.47
N GLY A 78 25.97 -14.64 -29.18
CA GLY A 78 25.45 -14.25 -30.49
C GLY A 78 25.64 -15.29 -31.60
N ALA A 79 26.60 -16.21 -31.45
CA ALA A 79 26.85 -17.30 -32.40
C ALA A 79 26.02 -18.58 -32.12
N MET A 80 25.43 -18.72 -30.92
CA MET A 80 24.65 -19.89 -30.54
C MET A 80 23.28 -19.93 -31.25
N SER A 81 22.80 -21.14 -31.56
CA SER A 81 21.40 -21.36 -31.94
C SER A 81 20.47 -20.94 -30.79
N ASP A 82 19.20 -20.75 -31.12
CA ASP A 82 18.17 -20.49 -30.11
C ASP A 82 18.06 -21.66 -29.12
N GLU A 83 18.07 -22.90 -29.60
CA GLU A 83 18.01 -24.12 -28.80
C GLU A 83 19.21 -24.24 -27.85
N GLU A 84 20.42 -23.91 -28.33
CA GLU A 84 21.65 -23.87 -27.53
C GLU A 84 21.56 -22.79 -26.43
N LEU A 85 21.09 -21.59 -26.77
CA LEU A 85 20.93 -20.49 -25.82
C LEU A 85 19.86 -20.78 -24.76
N ARG A 86 18.80 -21.53 -25.11
CA ARG A 86 17.80 -22.04 -24.16
C ARG A 86 18.31 -23.19 -23.30
N ALA A 87 19.20 -24.03 -23.84
CA ALA A 87 19.80 -25.14 -23.08
C ALA A 87 20.67 -24.64 -21.92
N LYS A 88 21.27 -23.44 -22.03
CA LYS A 88 22.07 -22.82 -20.95
C LYS A 88 21.34 -22.69 -19.61
N THR A 89 20.04 -22.39 -19.58
CA THR A 89 19.28 -22.35 -18.30
C THR A 89 19.30 -23.69 -17.57
N LYS A 90 19.25 -24.82 -18.32
CA LYS A 90 19.33 -26.17 -17.74
C LYS A 90 20.75 -26.52 -17.30
N GLU A 91 21.76 -26.11 -18.08
CA GLU A 91 23.17 -26.25 -17.71
C GLU A 91 23.49 -25.51 -16.39
N PHE A 92 23.06 -24.25 -16.27
CA PHE A 92 23.26 -23.47 -15.04
C PHE A 92 22.48 -24.04 -13.86
N ARG A 93 21.22 -24.49 -14.05
CA ARG A 93 20.44 -25.11 -12.96
C ARG A 93 21.10 -26.39 -12.46
N GLY A 94 21.62 -27.24 -13.35
CA GLY A 94 22.39 -28.43 -12.95
C GLY A 94 23.69 -28.08 -12.20
N ARG A 95 24.45 -27.08 -12.69
CA ARG A 95 25.68 -26.61 -12.02
C ARG A 95 25.43 -26.05 -10.61
N VAL A 96 24.36 -25.27 -10.44
CA VAL A 96 24.01 -24.64 -9.15
C VAL A 96 23.35 -25.62 -8.19
N VAL A 97 22.33 -26.37 -8.64
CA VAL A 97 21.50 -27.23 -7.77
C VAL A 97 22.12 -28.60 -7.54
N ASP A 98 22.57 -29.29 -8.61
CA ASP A 98 23.17 -30.62 -8.49
C ASP A 98 24.67 -30.55 -8.19
N GLY A 99 25.37 -29.53 -8.73
CA GLY A 99 26.81 -29.33 -8.59
C GLY A 99 27.24 -28.44 -7.41
N GLY A 100 26.33 -27.67 -6.81
CA GLY A 100 26.64 -26.76 -5.70
C GLY A 100 27.46 -25.52 -6.08
N GLU A 101 27.55 -25.15 -7.37
CA GLU A 101 28.19 -23.89 -7.78
C GLU A 101 27.41 -22.67 -7.27
N SER A 102 28.13 -21.64 -6.81
CA SER A 102 27.47 -20.42 -6.31
C SER A 102 26.94 -19.56 -7.46
N LEU A 103 25.81 -18.87 -7.25
CA LEU A 103 25.22 -17.95 -8.24
C LEU A 103 26.23 -16.90 -8.74
N ASP A 104 27.14 -16.43 -7.89
CA ASP A 104 28.20 -15.48 -8.25
C ASP A 104 29.22 -16.01 -9.28
N SER A 105 29.36 -17.33 -9.40
CA SER A 105 30.24 -17.97 -10.40
C SER A 105 29.59 -18.03 -11.78
N VAL A 106 28.31 -18.41 -11.86
CA VAL A 106 27.54 -18.44 -13.12
C VAL A 106 27.04 -17.06 -13.58
N LEU A 107 27.05 -16.04 -12.70
CA LEU A 107 26.54 -14.68 -12.97
C LEU A 107 26.99 -14.11 -14.33
N THR A 108 28.27 -14.21 -14.66
CA THR A 108 28.84 -13.61 -15.88
C THR A 108 28.29 -14.29 -17.15
N GLU A 109 28.14 -15.61 -17.13
CA GLU A 109 27.58 -16.39 -18.23
C GLU A 109 26.06 -16.19 -18.32
N ALA A 110 25.36 -16.23 -17.17
CA ALA A 110 23.91 -16.04 -17.09
C ALA A 110 23.47 -14.63 -17.56
N PHE A 111 24.20 -13.57 -17.19
CA PHE A 111 23.91 -12.21 -17.65
C PHE A 111 24.16 -12.06 -19.15
N ALA A 112 25.20 -12.70 -19.70
CA ALA A 112 25.44 -12.70 -21.16
C ALA A 112 24.34 -13.44 -21.94
N VAL A 113 23.88 -14.59 -21.44
CA VAL A 113 22.75 -15.35 -21.99
C VAL A 113 21.45 -14.54 -21.96
N CYS A 114 21.11 -13.94 -20.80
CA CYS A 114 19.90 -13.13 -20.65
C CYS A 114 19.90 -11.89 -21.56
N ARG A 115 21.06 -11.24 -21.72
CA ARG A 115 21.25 -10.08 -22.60
C ARG A 115 21.07 -10.40 -24.08
N GLU A 116 21.63 -11.51 -24.55
CA GLU A 116 21.44 -11.96 -25.94
C GLU A 116 20.00 -12.43 -26.18
N ALA A 117 19.40 -13.15 -25.24
CA ALA A 117 17.99 -13.55 -25.32
C ALA A 117 17.05 -12.33 -25.38
N SER A 118 17.32 -11.27 -24.61
CA SER A 118 16.56 -10.00 -24.65
C SER A 118 16.67 -9.30 -26.00
N LYS A 119 17.87 -9.30 -26.60
CA LYS A 119 18.11 -8.78 -27.95
C LYS A 119 17.35 -9.57 -29.02
N ARG A 120 17.23 -10.91 -28.87
CA ARG A 120 16.49 -11.76 -29.81
C ARG A 120 14.97 -11.63 -29.68
N THR A 121 14.42 -11.60 -28.46
CA THR A 121 12.97 -11.59 -28.23
C THR A 121 12.38 -10.17 -28.24
N LEU A 122 12.93 -9.28 -27.40
CA LEU A 122 12.41 -7.92 -27.20
C LEU A 122 12.99 -6.93 -28.23
N GLY A 123 14.16 -7.23 -28.80
CA GLY A 123 14.94 -6.27 -29.61
C GLY A 123 15.79 -5.31 -28.76
N LEU A 124 15.89 -5.55 -27.45
CA LEU A 124 16.57 -4.68 -26.49
C LEU A 124 17.85 -5.34 -25.99
N TYR A 125 19.00 -4.69 -26.20
CA TYR A 125 20.32 -5.14 -25.72
C TYR A 125 20.75 -4.27 -24.54
N HIS A 126 21.06 -4.88 -23.39
CA HIS A 126 21.40 -4.13 -22.17
C HIS A 126 22.67 -3.28 -22.34
N TYR A 127 22.66 -2.06 -21.83
CA TYR A 127 23.84 -1.18 -21.74
C TYR A 127 24.77 -1.57 -20.57
N ASP A 128 26.05 -1.18 -20.62
CA ASP A 128 27.04 -1.33 -19.54
C ASP A 128 26.49 -0.95 -18.16
N VAL A 129 25.74 0.15 -18.11
CA VAL A 129 25.16 0.72 -16.89
C VAL A 129 23.99 -0.11 -16.36
N GLN A 130 23.26 -0.79 -17.25
CA GLN A 130 22.19 -1.72 -16.89
C GLN A 130 22.77 -3.04 -16.40
N LEU A 131 23.89 -3.52 -16.99
CA LEU A 131 24.64 -4.65 -16.45
C LEU A 131 25.18 -4.35 -15.04
N ALA A 132 25.74 -3.15 -14.82
CA ALA A 132 26.18 -2.72 -13.50
C ALA A 132 25.00 -2.64 -12.49
N GLY A 133 23.86 -2.09 -12.90
CA GLY A 133 22.63 -2.07 -12.09
C GLY A 133 22.13 -3.48 -11.73
N GLY A 134 22.16 -4.42 -12.68
CA GLY A 134 21.80 -5.82 -12.44
C GLY A 134 22.71 -6.51 -11.43
N ILE A 135 24.01 -6.19 -11.42
CA ILE A 135 24.96 -6.70 -10.42
C ILE A 135 24.66 -6.10 -9.04
N VAL A 136 24.37 -4.79 -8.95
CA VAL A 136 23.94 -4.12 -7.69
C VAL A 136 22.69 -4.80 -7.11
N LEU A 137 21.70 -5.11 -7.94
CA LEU A 137 20.45 -5.78 -7.53
C LEU A 137 20.63 -7.25 -7.14
N HIS A 138 21.62 -7.96 -7.67
CA HIS A 138 21.96 -9.32 -7.19
C HIS A 138 22.72 -9.27 -5.85
N GLU A 139 23.46 -8.19 -5.60
CA GLU A 139 24.33 -7.95 -4.45
C GLU A 139 23.61 -7.54 -3.14
N GLY A 140 22.27 -7.55 -3.08
CA GLY A 140 21.51 -7.13 -1.90
C GLY A 140 21.46 -5.61 -1.69
N LYS A 141 21.41 -4.82 -2.78
CA LYS A 141 21.60 -3.36 -2.75
C LYS A 141 20.56 -2.60 -3.56
N LEU A 142 20.51 -1.28 -3.35
CA LEU A 142 19.58 -0.40 -4.04
C LEU A 142 20.28 0.31 -5.21
N ALA A 143 19.84 0.00 -6.44
CA ALA A 143 20.33 0.63 -7.67
C ALA A 143 19.57 1.94 -7.97
N GLU A 144 20.24 3.07 -7.81
CA GLU A 144 19.69 4.37 -8.21
C GLU A 144 19.96 4.58 -9.71
N MET A 145 18.90 4.52 -10.53
CA MET A 145 18.91 4.60 -12.00
C MET A 145 17.83 5.56 -12.48
N ALA A 146 18.23 6.61 -13.19
CA ALA A 146 17.32 7.66 -13.66
C ALA A 146 16.14 7.12 -14.49
N THR A 147 14.99 7.79 -14.42
CA THR A 147 13.77 7.33 -15.10
C THR A 147 13.95 7.38 -16.63
N GLY A 148 13.65 6.28 -17.31
CA GLY A 148 14.00 6.08 -18.73
C GLY A 148 15.36 5.40 -18.98
N GLU A 149 16.10 4.99 -17.94
CA GLU A 149 17.28 4.11 -18.07
C GLU A 149 16.91 2.60 -18.11
N GLY A 150 15.62 2.27 -18.22
CA GLY A 150 15.14 0.90 -18.44
C GLY A 150 15.13 0.00 -17.20
N LYS A 151 14.75 0.50 -16.01
CA LYS A 151 14.65 -0.25 -14.74
C LYS A 151 14.05 -1.65 -14.89
N THR A 152 12.86 -1.75 -15.48
CA THR A 152 12.16 -3.01 -15.82
C THR A 152 13.06 -4.02 -16.56
N LEU A 153 13.86 -3.55 -17.52
CA LEU A 153 14.81 -4.39 -18.26
C LEU A 153 16.03 -4.79 -17.40
N VAL A 154 16.49 -3.92 -16.50
CA VAL A 154 17.59 -4.23 -15.57
C VAL A 154 17.25 -5.38 -14.64
N ALA A 155 16.03 -5.41 -14.09
CA ALA A 155 15.58 -6.45 -13.17
C ALA A 155 15.61 -7.87 -13.78
N THR A 156 15.49 -8.01 -15.10
CA THR A 156 15.55 -9.33 -15.78
C THR A 156 16.85 -10.10 -15.50
N LEU A 157 17.97 -9.41 -15.28
CA LEU A 157 19.29 -10.01 -15.08
C LEU A 157 19.41 -10.75 -13.72
N PRO A 158 19.19 -10.09 -12.56
CA PRO A 158 19.16 -10.77 -11.26
C PRO A 158 17.96 -11.72 -11.11
N LEU A 159 16.79 -11.42 -11.69
CA LEU A 159 15.63 -12.32 -11.64
C LEU A 159 15.93 -13.63 -12.38
N TYR A 160 16.52 -13.59 -13.58
CA TYR A 160 16.99 -14.79 -14.29
C TYR A 160 18.01 -15.57 -13.46
N LEU A 161 19.01 -14.88 -12.89
CA LEU A 161 20.06 -15.51 -12.09
C LEU A 161 19.53 -16.20 -10.83
N ARG A 162 18.60 -15.56 -10.10
CA ARG A 162 18.00 -16.13 -8.88
C ARG A 162 16.99 -17.24 -9.22
N ALA A 163 16.24 -17.09 -10.31
CA ALA A 163 15.35 -18.13 -10.81
C ALA A 163 16.09 -19.43 -11.21
N ILE A 164 17.37 -19.40 -11.58
CA ILE A 164 18.16 -20.62 -11.87
C ILE A 164 18.18 -21.58 -10.66
N ALA A 165 18.27 -21.07 -9.42
CA ALA A 165 18.27 -21.90 -8.21
C ALA A 165 16.92 -22.60 -7.95
N GLY A 166 15.81 -21.99 -8.38
CA GLY A 166 14.44 -22.56 -8.26
C GLY A 166 13.69 -22.16 -6.98
N ASP A 167 14.35 -21.53 -6.00
CA ASP A 167 13.75 -21.10 -4.73
C ASP A 167 12.60 -20.10 -4.90
N GLY A 168 12.60 -19.35 -6.02
CA GLY A 168 11.64 -18.31 -6.38
C GLY A 168 12.24 -16.91 -6.29
N ALA A 169 11.70 -15.96 -7.07
CA ALA A 169 12.17 -14.58 -7.08
C ALA A 169 10.98 -13.61 -7.26
N HIS A 170 10.83 -12.62 -6.38
CA HIS A 170 9.73 -11.67 -6.44
C HIS A 170 10.17 -10.31 -7.01
N LEU A 171 9.42 -9.76 -7.97
CA LEU A 171 9.45 -8.33 -8.29
C LEU A 171 8.21 -7.68 -7.68
N VAL A 172 8.42 -6.64 -6.87
CA VAL A 172 7.35 -5.92 -6.18
C VAL A 172 7.19 -4.53 -6.78
N THR A 173 5.98 -4.22 -7.26
CA THR A 173 5.63 -2.95 -7.90
C THR A 173 4.72 -2.09 -7.01
N VAL A 174 4.51 -0.83 -7.39
CA VAL A 174 3.61 0.12 -6.72
C VAL A 174 2.13 -0.24 -6.92
N ASN A 175 1.81 -0.92 -8.03
CA ASN A 175 0.44 -1.37 -8.34
C ASN A 175 0.41 -2.53 -9.33
N ASP A 176 -0.75 -3.19 -9.37
CA ASP A 176 -1.06 -4.37 -10.17
C ASP A 176 -0.93 -4.12 -11.68
N TYR A 177 -1.32 -2.93 -12.16
CA TYR A 177 -1.17 -2.55 -13.56
C TYR A 177 0.30 -2.63 -14.02
N LEU A 178 1.24 -2.13 -13.22
CA LEU A 178 2.66 -2.23 -13.52
C LEU A 178 3.17 -3.68 -13.44
N ALA A 179 2.67 -4.48 -12.50
CA ALA A 179 3.00 -5.91 -12.42
C ALA A 179 2.55 -6.67 -13.68
N ARG A 180 1.28 -6.55 -14.06
CA ARG A 180 0.71 -7.15 -15.27
C ARG A 180 1.42 -6.70 -16.54
N ARG A 181 1.62 -5.38 -16.71
CA ARG A 181 2.31 -4.79 -17.86
C ARG A 181 3.74 -5.31 -18.02
N ASP A 182 4.49 -5.45 -16.93
CA ASP A 182 5.88 -5.87 -17.00
C ASP A 182 6.00 -7.39 -17.24
N VAL A 183 5.06 -8.20 -16.71
CA VAL A 183 4.93 -9.62 -17.08
C VAL A 183 4.56 -9.79 -18.56
N GLU A 184 3.64 -8.99 -19.09
CA GLU A 184 3.32 -9.01 -20.52
C GLU A 184 4.53 -8.60 -21.38
N THR A 185 5.24 -7.54 -20.97
CA THR A 185 6.36 -6.98 -21.75
C THR A 185 7.60 -7.89 -21.72
N LEU A 186 7.90 -8.51 -20.58
CA LEU A 186 9.10 -9.35 -20.38
C LEU A 186 8.83 -10.85 -20.55
N GLY A 187 7.56 -11.27 -20.56
CA GLY A 187 7.13 -12.66 -20.73
C GLY A 187 7.82 -13.42 -21.87
N PRO A 188 8.06 -12.84 -23.06
CA PRO A 188 8.81 -13.50 -24.14
C PRO A 188 10.25 -13.85 -23.77
N LEU A 189 10.94 -13.00 -23.00
CA LEU A 189 12.32 -13.24 -22.55
C LEU A 189 12.36 -14.42 -21.57
N TYR A 190 11.51 -14.39 -20.55
CA TYR A 190 11.46 -15.47 -19.56
C TYR A 190 10.99 -16.80 -20.18
N SER A 191 9.96 -16.76 -21.04
CA SER A 191 9.46 -17.94 -21.77
C SER A 191 10.50 -18.51 -22.72
N PHE A 192 11.28 -17.67 -23.42
CA PHE A 192 12.42 -18.11 -24.22
C PHE A 192 13.44 -18.82 -23.35
N LEU A 193 13.86 -18.20 -22.24
CA LEU A 193 14.85 -18.75 -21.31
C LEU A 193 14.36 -20.00 -20.54
N GLY A 194 13.09 -20.40 -20.71
CA GLY A 194 12.50 -21.60 -20.12
C GLY A 194 12.03 -21.44 -18.67
N LEU A 195 11.83 -20.19 -18.20
CA LEU A 195 11.33 -19.88 -16.87
C LEU A 195 9.81 -19.67 -16.87
N SER A 196 9.17 -20.06 -15.78
CA SER A 196 7.76 -19.73 -15.50
C SER A 196 7.63 -18.41 -14.76
N VAL A 197 6.58 -17.64 -15.08
CA VAL A 197 6.32 -16.32 -14.50
C VAL A 197 4.88 -16.24 -14.02
N GLY A 198 4.69 -15.83 -12.77
CA GLY A 198 3.39 -15.54 -12.16
C GLY A 198 3.12 -14.04 -12.07
N VAL A 199 1.84 -13.67 -12.07
CA VAL A 199 1.37 -12.34 -11.68
C VAL A 199 0.29 -12.49 -10.60
N VAL A 200 0.26 -11.57 -9.65
CA VAL A 200 -0.78 -11.45 -8.62
C VAL A 200 -1.44 -10.08 -8.74
N GLU A 201 -2.77 -10.09 -8.73
CA GLU A 201 -3.65 -8.92 -8.85
C GLU A 201 -4.75 -9.03 -7.78
N GLY A 202 -5.35 -7.92 -7.33
CA GLY A 202 -6.35 -7.91 -6.26
C GLY A 202 -7.53 -8.87 -6.48
N ASN A 203 -7.98 -9.03 -7.73
CA ASN A 203 -9.06 -9.95 -8.12
C ASN A 203 -8.62 -11.43 -8.29
N SER A 204 -7.36 -11.78 -8.03
CA SER A 204 -6.86 -13.15 -8.17
C SER A 204 -7.39 -14.04 -7.05
N ASP A 205 -7.92 -15.22 -7.40
CA ASP A 205 -8.36 -16.21 -6.40
C ASP A 205 -7.17 -16.93 -5.72
N THR A 206 -7.41 -17.61 -4.59
CA THR A 206 -6.38 -18.32 -3.82
C THR A 206 -5.61 -19.36 -4.65
N THR A 207 -6.25 -20.01 -5.63
CA THR A 207 -5.60 -20.99 -6.51
C THR A 207 -4.76 -20.32 -7.58
N GLN A 208 -5.20 -19.18 -8.11
CA GLN A 208 -4.40 -18.32 -9.00
C GLN A 208 -3.16 -17.79 -8.28
N ARG A 209 -3.32 -17.26 -7.06
CA ARG A 209 -2.20 -16.79 -6.21
C ARG A 209 -1.22 -17.93 -5.87
N ARG A 210 -1.72 -19.09 -5.42
CA ARG A 210 -0.91 -20.29 -5.16
C ARG A 210 -0.14 -20.75 -6.40
N ARG A 211 -0.70 -20.58 -7.61
CA ARG A 211 0.00 -20.84 -8.87
C ARG A 211 1.05 -19.76 -9.18
N ALA A 212 0.76 -18.49 -8.95
CA ALA A 212 1.67 -17.38 -9.23
C ALA A 212 2.95 -17.46 -8.37
N TYR A 213 2.81 -17.63 -7.04
CA TYR A 213 3.96 -17.88 -6.14
C TYR A 213 4.62 -19.27 -6.34
N GLY A 214 3.98 -20.15 -7.13
CA GLY A 214 4.53 -21.42 -7.59
C GLY A 214 5.52 -21.31 -8.76
N CYS A 215 5.60 -20.15 -9.43
CA CYS A 215 6.51 -19.93 -10.55
C CYS A 215 7.97 -19.73 -10.13
N ASP A 216 8.89 -19.70 -11.10
CA ASP A 216 10.30 -19.35 -10.86
C ASP A 216 10.45 -17.84 -10.55
N ILE A 217 9.60 -17.00 -11.14
CA ILE A 217 9.52 -15.55 -10.90
C ILE A 217 8.05 -15.15 -10.66
N THR A 218 7.80 -14.26 -9.70
CA THR A 218 6.45 -13.72 -9.40
C THR A 218 6.46 -12.20 -9.39
N TYR A 219 5.48 -11.58 -10.05
CA TYR A 219 5.23 -10.14 -10.01
C TYR A 219 3.98 -9.85 -9.18
N ALA A 220 4.07 -8.93 -8.23
CA ALA A 220 2.94 -8.53 -7.37
C ALA A 220 3.07 -7.05 -6.98
N SER A 221 1.97 -6.41 -6.58
CA SER A 221 2.06 -5.14 -5.86
C SER A 221 2.49 -5.35 -4.40
N ASN A 222 3.05 -4.32 -3.79
CA ASN A 222 3.39 -4.29 -2.36
C ASN A 222 2.19 -4.58 -1.45
N ASN A 223 1.02 -4.04 -1.78
CA ASN A 223 -0.22 -4.26 -1.06
C ASN A 223 -0.64 -5.73 -1.15
N GLU A 224 -0.72 -6.32 -2.34
CA GLU A 224 -1.14 -7.72 -2.50
C GLU A 224 -0.18 -8.72 -1.87
N LEU A 225 1.14 -8.52 -2.00
CA LEU A 225 2.14 -9.33 -1.30
C LEU A 225 1.96 -9.28 0.22
N GLY A 226 1.73 -8.08 0.77
CA GLY A 226 1.55 -7.90 2.21
C GLY A 226 0.24 -8.46 2.73
N PHE A 227 -0.86 -8.30 1.99
CA PHE A 227 -2.14 -8.91 2.33
C PHE A 227 -2.13 -10.42 2.17
N ASP A 228 -1.45 -10.99 1.18
CA ASP A 228 -1.28 -12.45 1.07
C ASP A 228 -0.44 -13.01 2.21
N TYR A 229 0.63 -12.33 2.63
CA TYR A 229 1.36 -12.70 3.85
C TYR A 229 0.47 -12.65 5.11
N LEU A 230 -0.39 -11.64 5.26
CA LEU A 230 -1.32 -11.58 6.40
C LEU A 230 -2.44 -12.63 6.30
N ARG A 231 -2.95 -12.93 5.10
CA ARG A 231 -3.95 -13.99 4.83
C ARG A 231 -3.39 -15.38 5.15
N ASP A 232 -2.20 -15.70 4.66
CA ASP A 232 -1.50 -16.97 4.95
C ASP A 232 -1.34 -17.24 6.45
N ASN A 233 -1.06 -16.19 7.23
CA ASN A 233 -0.93 -16.29 8.69
C ASN A 233 -2.28 -16.37 9.44
N LEU A 234 -3.41 -16.34 8.72
CA LEU A 234 -4.77 -16.55 9.24
C LEU A 234 -5.45 -17.82 8.68
N CYS A 235 -4.95 -18.44 7.61
CA CYS A 235 -5.48 -19.70 7.04
C CYS A 235 -5.62 -20.82 8.09
N THR A 236 -6.66 -21.66 7.98
CA THR A 236 -6.90 -22.79 8.90
C THR A 236 -6.34 -24.11 8.39
N ASP A 237 -6.17 -24.26 7.07
CA ASP A 237 -5.78 -25.51 6.43
C ASP A 237 -4.58 -25.26 5.47
N ALA A 238 -3.54 -26.11 5.57
CA ALA A 238 -2.21 -25.82 5.02
C ALA A 238 -2.15 -25.74 3.48
N GLU A 239 -3.17 -26.22 2.77
CA GLU A 239 -3.29 -26.08 1.32
C GLU A 239 -3.62 -24.66 0.88
N GLU A 240 -4.28 -23.86 1.71
CA GLU A 240 -4.66 -22.48 1.38
C GLU A 240 -3.46 -21.55 1.21
N LEU A 241 -2.32 -21.88 1.82
CA LEU A 241 -1.10 -21.07 1.84
C LEU A 241 -0.60 -20.72 0.43
N THR A 242 -0.25 -19.44 0.26
CA THR A 242 0.19 -18.82 -0.98
C THR A 242 1.68 -18.43 -0.89
N VAL A 243 1.98 -17.25 -0.34
CA VAL A 243 3.32 -16.65 -0.17
C VAL A 243 4.23 -17.51 0.71
N THR A 244 3.72 -17.91 1.88
CA THR A 244 4.49 -18.60 2.93
C THR A 244 4.61 -20.09 2.70
N ARG A 245 4.01 -20.62 1.62
CA ARG A 245 3.97 -22.06 1.31
C ARG A 245 5.36 -22.69 1.25
N ARG A 246 6.37 -21.98 0.74
CA ARG A 246 7.78 -22.41 0.69
C ARG A 246 8.51 -22.30 2.04
N GLY A 247 7.95 -21.61 3.02
CA GLY A 247 8.52 -21.40 4.36
C GLY A 247 9.45 -20.19 4.49
N THR A 248 10.25 -19.89 3.45
CA THR A 248 11.15 -18.71 3.39
C THR A 248 10.81 -17.79 2.22
N LEU A 249 11.41 -16.60 2.21
CA LEU A 249 11.27 -15.59 1.17
C LEU A 249 12.67 -15.23 0.63
N PRO A 250 13.18 -15.96 -0.39
CA PRO A 250 14.62 -15.94 -0.70
C PRO A 250 15.12 -14.65 -1.34
N PHE A 251 14.33 -14.01 -2.22
CA PHE A 251 14.76 -12.83 -2.97
C PHE A 251 13.60 -11.92 -3.39
N ALA A 252 13.73 -10.62 -3.13
CA ALA A 252 12.86 -9.58 -3.66
C ALA A 252 13.64 -8.41 -4.27
N ILE A 253 13.17 -7.94 -5.42
CA ILE A 253 13.49 -6.62 -5.95
C ILE A 253 12.24 -5.74 -5.80
N VAL A 254 12.39 -4.60 -5.15
CA VAL A 254 11.36 -3.57 -5.05
C VAL A 254 11.60 -2.52 -6.16
N ASP A 255 10.72 -2.43 -7.15
CA ASP A 255 10.73 -1.31 -8.09
C ASP A 255 10.13 -0.05 -7.43
N GLU A 256 10.56 1.13 -7.87
CA GLU A 256 10.18 2.41 -7.29
C GLU A 256 10.34 2.42 -5.74
N ALA A 257 11.44 1.82 -5.26
CA ALA A 257 11.68 1.48 -3.86
C ALA A 257 11.58 2.66 -2.89
N ASP A 258 11.80 3.88 -3.33
CA ASP A 258 11.65 5.09 -2.51
C ASP A 258 10.20 5.49 -2.25
N SER A 259 9.21 5.00 -2.98
CA SER A 259 7.82 5.14 -2.57
C SER A 259 7.34 3.96 -1.75
N ILE A 260 7.63 2.72 -2.16
CA ILE A 260 7.18 1.53 -1.42
C ILE A 260 7.81 1.48 -0.01
N LEU A 261 9.11 1.75 0.11
CA LEU A 261 9.84 1.62 1.38
C LEU A 261 9.90 2.91 2.21
N ILE A 262 9.50 4.07 1.67
CA ILE A 262 9.57 5.38 2.36
C ILE A 262 8.26 6.21 2.28
N ASP A 263 7.53 6.24 1.15
CA ASP A 263 6.25 6.98 1.08
C ASP A 263 5.08 6.21 1.69
N GLU A 264 4.91 4.95 1.31
CA GLU A 264 3.80 4.08 1.73
C GLU A 264 4.08 3.44 3.09
N ALA A 265 5.36 3.29 3.45
CA ALA A 265 5.86 2.89 4.77
C ALA A 265 5.56 3.90 5.93
N ARG A 266 4.66 4.86 5.70
CA ARG A 266 4.04 5.75 6.71
C ARG A 266 2.88 5.07 7.45
N THR A 267 2.28 4.02 6.88
CA THR A 267 1.12 3.31 7.44
C THR A 267 1.33 1.78 7.41
N PRO A 268 0.91 1.04 8.45
CA PRO A 268 0.92 -0.43 8.41
C PRO A 268 -0.22 -0.98 7.53
N LEU A 269 -0.01 -2.18 7.00
CA LEU A 269 -1.08 -3.00 6.43
C LEU A 269 -1.84 -3.68 7.56
N ILE A 270 -3.18 -3.60 7.52
CA ILE A 270 -4.08 -4.13 8.56
C ILE A 270 -5.20 -4.92 7.88
N ILE A 271 -5.41 -6.16 8.31
CA ILE A 271 -6.69 -6.87 8.11
C ILE A 271 -7.54 -6.60 9.35
N SER A 272 -8.75 -6.07 9.14
CA SER A 272 -9.76 -5.91 10.20
C SER A 272 -10.71 -7.10 10.23
N ALA A 273 -11.27 -7.38 11.41
CA ALA A 273 -12.38 -8.32 11.60
C ALA A 273 -13.46 -7.72 12.51
N GLU A 274 -14.63 -8.34 12.56
CA GLU A 274 -15.65 -8.00 13.56
C GLU A 274 -15.14 -8.27 14.98
N GLY A 275 -15.34 -7.30 15.88
CA GLY A 275 -15.07 -7.43 17.31
C GLY A 275 -16.17 -8.16 18.08
N GLU A 276 -16.00 -8.21 19.41
CA GLU A 276 -16.94 -8.85 20.36
C GLU A 276 -18.38 -8.39 20.15
N GLU A 277 -19.34 -9.32 20.20
CA GLU A 277 -20.77 -8.99 20.05
C GLU A 277 -21.28 -8.11 21.22
N ASP A 278 -20.72 -8.31 22.42
CA ASP A 278 -21.00 -7.50 23.61
C ASP A 278 -20.41 -6.08 23.56
N ALA A 279 -19.52 -5.76 22.61
CA ALA A 279 -18.90 -4.44 22.54
C ALA A 279 -19.94 -3.31 22.38
N GLY A 280 -21.03 -3.57 21.64
CA GLY A 280 -22.14 -2.63 21.51
C GLY A 280 -22.81 -2.28 22.85
N GLN A 281 -22.96 -3.28 23.74
CA GLN A 281 -23.50 -3.05 25.10
C GLN A 281 -22.51 -2.22 25.95
N LYS A 282 -21.20 -2.50 25.84
CA LYS A 282 -20.15 -1.75 26.54
C LYS A 282 -20.13 -0.27 26.10
N PHE A 283 -20.30 0.03 24.81
CA PHE A 283 -20.42 1.42 24.33
C PHE A 283 -21.68 2.13 24.86
N LEU A 284 -22.83 1.46 24.94
CA LEU A 284 -24.05 2.02 25.52
C LEU A 284 -23.86 2.38 27.01
N VAL A 285 -23.33 1.45 27.82
CA VAL A 285 -23.05 1.68 29.24
C VAL A 285 -22.02 2.79 29.45
N ALA A 286 -20.93 2.79 28.68
CA ALA A 286 -19.91 3.84 28.73
C ALA A 286 -20.46 5.23 28.34
N THR A 287 -21.43 5.26 27.41
CA THR A 287 -22.14 6.49 27.00
C THR A 287 -23.02 7.04 28.13
N GLU A 288 -23.75 6.18 28.86
CA GLU A 288 -24.48 6.62 30.05
C GLU A 288 -23.55 7.14 31.14
N VAL A 289 -22.44 6.45 31.43
CA VAL A 289 -21.44 6.93 32.41
C VAL A 289 -20.83 8.26 31.98
N ALA A 290 -20.51 8.44 30.68
CA ALA A 290 -20.03 9.71 30.15
C ALA A 290 -21.04 10.86 30.32
N LYS A 291 -22.37 10.61 30.29
CA LYS A 291 -23.39 11.63 30.56
C LYS A 291 -23.33 12.14 32.01
N TYR A 292 -23.04 11.28 32.99
CA TYR A 292 -22.98 11.65 34.41
C TYR A 292 -21.73 12.46 34.82
N LEU A 293 -20.60 12.27 34.13
CA LEU A 293 -19.35 12.99 34.39
C LEU A 293 -19.43 14.47 33.94
N GLN A 294 -18.74 15.38 34.64
CA GLN A 294 -18.80 16.84 34.41
C GLN A 294 -17.48 17.45 33.92
N ALA A 295 -17.56 18.23 32.83
CA ALA A 295 -16.43 18.98 32.27
C ALA A 295 -15.84 20.00 33.28
N GLY A 296 -14.52 20.12 33.32
CA GLY A 296 -13.79 21.01 34.23
C GLY A 296 -13.71 20.52 35.69
N ARG A 297 -14.26 19.32 35.96
CA ARG A 297 -14.19 18.64 37.26
C ARG A 297 -13.66 17.22 37.09
N ASP A 298 -14.39 16.43 36.31
CA ASP A 298 -14.15 15.00 36.11
C ASP A 298 -13.34 14.72 34.83
N TYR A 299 -13.32 15.66 33.87
CA TYR A 299 -12.45 15.63 32.69
C TYR A 299 -12.16 17.04 32.18
N GLU A 300 -11.02 17.19 31.50
CA GLU A 300 -10.61 18.39 30.78
C GLU A 300 -10.74 18.18 29.26
N VAL A 301 -11.12 19.23 28.52
CA VAL A 301 -11.39 19.19 27.08
C VAL A 301 -10.38 20.04 26.33
N ASP A 302 -9.45 19.41 25.59
CA ASP A 302 -8.59 20.12 24.66
C ASP A 302 -9.23 20.18 23.27
N ALA A 303 -9.85 21.32 22.96
CA ALA A 303 -10.44 21.60 21.66
C ALA A 303 -9.41 21.81 20.53
N LYS A 304 -8.12 22.02 20.83
CA LYS A 304 -7.05 22.14 19.82
C LYS A 304 -6.46 20.79 19.46
N GLY A 305 -6.15 19.96 20.46
CA GLY A 305 -5.73 18.57 20.27
C GLY A 305 -6.87 17.61 19.93
N ARG A 306 -8.13 18.08 19.93
CA ARG A 306 -9.37 17.30 19.76
C ARG A 306 -9.39 16.05 20.64
N ARG A 307 -9.10 16.22 21.94
CA ARG A 307 -9.08 15.12 22.92
C ARG A 307 -9.64 15.55 24.28
N VAL A 308 -10.50 14.71 24.86
CA VAL A 308 -10.91 14.78 26.26
C VAL A 308 -9.95 13.94 27.11
N THR A 309 -9.58 14.43 28.30
CA THR A 309 -8.69 13.74 29.24
C THR A 309 -9.36 13.66 30.60
N LEU A 310 -9.51 12.45 31.16
CA LEU A 310 -10.05 12.25 32.52
C LEU A 310 -9.14 12.87 33.59
N THR A 311 -9.74 13.45 34.64
CA THR A 311 -9.04 13.82 35.87
C THR A 311 -9.11 12.68 36.89
N ASP A 312 -8.25 12.70 37.91
CA ASP A 312 -8.29 11.75 39.03
C ASP A 312 -9.69 11.67 39.69
N ALA A 313 -10.40 12.80 39.77
CA ALA A 313 -11.74 12.88 40.33
C ALA A 313 -12.80 12.21 39.44
N GLY A 314 -12.67 12.35 38.11
CA GLY A 314 -13.54 11.68 37.16
C GLY A 314 -13.24 10.20 37.04
N TYR A 315 -11.96 9.82 37.07
CA TYR A 315 -11.51 8.42 37.15
C TYR A 315 -12.15 7.70 38.34
N GLN A 316 -12.02 8.25 39.56
CA GLN A 316 -12.66 7.71 40.77
C GLN A 316 -14.19 7.71 40.70
N THR A 317 -14.81 8.57 39.89
CA THR A 317 -16.27 8.63 39.70
C THR A 317 -16.73 7.58 38.69
N ALA A 318 -16.01 7.40 37.59
CA ALA A 318 -16.24 6.35 36.60
C ALA A 318 -16.05 4.95 37.18
N CYS A 319 -14.98 4.70 37.96
CA CYS A 319 -14.78 3.43 38.67
C CYS A 319 -16.00 3.04 39.53
N ARG A 320 -16.54 4.01 40.29
CA ARG A 320 -17.74 3.80 41.13
C ARG A 320 -19.03 3.61 40.34
N LEU A 321 -19.19 4.27 39.19
CA LEU A 321 -20.36 4.11 38.32
C LEU A 321 -20.34 2.78 37.54
N LEU A 322 -19.16 2.28 37.18
CA LEU A 322 -18.94 1.01 36.48
C LEU A 322 -18.72 -0.18 37.43
N ASN A 323 -18.68 0.07 38.74
CA ASN A 323 -18.40 -0.92 39.80
C ASN A 323 -17.11 -1.72 39.55
N VAL A 324 -16.02 -1.01 39.22
CA VAL A 324 -14.65 -1.55 39.08
C VAL A 324 -13.65 -0.77 39.92
N GLU A 325 -12.53 -1.39 40.28
CA GLU A 325 -11.44 -0.71 41.00
C GLU A 325 -10.57 0.13 40.04
N ASP A 326 -10.34 -0.37 38.83
CA ASP A 326 -9.48 0.23 37.80
C ASP A 326 -10.19 0.20 36.42
N LEU A 327 -10.10 1.29 35.65
CA LEU A 327 -10.66 1.38 34.29
C LEU A 327 -9.76 0.74 33.21
N PHE A 328 -8.47 0.60 33.51
CA PHE A 328 -7.43 0.01 32.68
C PHE A 328 -7.16 -1.46 33.03
N ASP A 329 -7.92 -2.05 33.96
CA ASP A 329 -7.86 -3.47 34.27
C ASP A 329 -7.98 -4.34 33.00
N ARG A 330 -7.05 -5.30 32.88
CA ARG A 330 -6.95 -6.23 31.75
C ARG A 330 -8.20 -7.07 31.52
N LYS A 331 -9.05 -7.30 32.53
CA LYS A 331 -10.27 -8.13 32.39
C LYS A 331 -11.47 -7.35 31.89
N THR A 332 -11.62 -6.09 32.32
CA THR A 332 -12.80 -5.27 32.02
C THR A 332 -12.58 -4.22 30.93
N LYS A 333 -11.35 -3.70 30.79
CA LYS A 333 -10.90 -2.77 29.72
C LYS A 333 -11.81 -1.55 29.50
N TRP A 334 -12.50 -1.05 30.54
CA TRP A 334 -13.52 0.01 30.43
C TRP A 334 -13.03 1.34 29.84
N ALA A 335 -11.75 1.70 30.04
CA ALA A 335 -11.16 2.91 29.48
C ALA A 335 -11.28 2.99 27.94
N VAL A 336 -11.27 1.83 27.24
CA VAL A 336 -11.44 1.72 25.78
C VAL A 336 -12.79 2.27 25.31
N TYR A 337 -13.84 2.14 26.13
CA TYR A 337 -15.20 2.55 25.77
C TYR A 337 -15.52 3.96 26.31
N LEU A 338 -15.01 4.29 27.50
CA LEU A 338 -15.30 5.57 28.16
C LEU A 338 -14.57 6.76 27.51
N ASN A 339 -13.32 6.60 27.05
CA ASN A 339 -12.59 7.69 26.41
C ASN A 339 -13.23 8.12 25.07
N PRO A 340 -13.61 7.19 24.15
CA PRO A 340 -14.39 7.55 22.96
C PRO A 340 -15.78 8.12 23.29
N ALA A 341 -16.47 7.62 24.33
CA ALA A 341 -17.75 8.18 24.77
C ALA A 341 -17.63 9.64 25.25
N LEU A 342 -16.57 9.99 25.98
CA LEU A 342 -16.28 11.37 26.39
C LEU A 342 -15.89 12.26 25.19
N ASN A 343 -15.07 11.76 24.26
CA ASN A 343 -14.76 12.46 23.02
C ASN A 343 -16.04 12.72 22.19
N ALA A 344 -16.88 11.70 21.99
CA ALA A 344 -18.16 11.79 21.28
C ALA A 344 -19.13 12.78 21.94
N LYS A 345 -19.16 12.86 23.28
CA LYS A 345 -19.98 13.81 24.04
C LYS A 345 -19.61 15.26 23.75
N GLU A 346 -18.34 15.62 23.90
CA GLU A 346 -17.87 17.01 23.97
C GLU A 346 -17.37 17.59 22.64
N LEU A 347 -16.71 16.76 21.81
CA LEU A 347 -15.94 17.25 20.65
C LEU A 347 -16.67 17.09 19.33
N TYR A 348 -17.53 16.07 19.21
CA TYR A 348 -18.26 15.73 18.00
C TYR A 348 -19.72 16.16 18.15
N LEU A 349 -20.14 17.16 17.38
CA LEU A 349 -21.47 17.76 17.45
C LEU A 349 -22.31 17.36 16.23
N ARG A 350 -23.51 16.87 16.52
CA ARG A 350 -24.57 16.62 15.54
C ARG A 350 -24.91 17.91 14.77
N GLU A 351 -25.24 17.77 13.50
CA GLU A 351 -25.50 18.86 12.53
C GLU A 351 -24.29 19.79 12.28
N ARG A 352 -23.07 19.39 12.70
CA ARG A 352 -21.81 20.06 12.38
C ARG A 352 -20.75 19.09 11.86
N ASP A 353 -20.43 18.06 12.64
CA ASP A 353 -19.38 17.08 12.33
C ASP A 353 -19.97 15.75 11.81
N TYR A 354 -21.27 15.54 12.03
CA TYR A 354 -22.05 14.42 11.51
C TYR A 354 -23.54 14.76 11.49
N ILE A 355 -24.29 13.99 10.70
CA ILE A 355 -25.74 13.92 10.72
C ILE A 355 -26.19 12.50 11.07
N VAL A 356 -27.47 12.35 11.41
CA VAL A 356 -28.13 11.03 11.47
C VAL A 356 -29.13 10.98 10.31
N ALA A 357 -28.91 10.05 9.39
CA ALA A 357 -29.70 9.88 8.16
C ALA A 357 -30.21 8.43 8.06
N GLU A 358 -31.28 8.20 7.29
CA GLU A 358 -31.77 6.85 7.02
C GLU A 358 -30.87 6.15 6.00
N ASP A 359 -30.58 4.87 6.22
CA ASP A 359 -29.81 4.02 5.29
C ASP A 359 -30.63 3.71 4.03
N SER A 360 -30.04 3.94 2.85
CA SER A 360 -30.72 3.82 1.55
C SER A 360 -31.06 2.39 1.13
N LEU A 361 -30.48 1.37 1.80
CA LEU A 361 -30.73 -0.05 1.55
C LEU A 361 -31.61 -0.69 2.63
N THR A 362 -31.49 -0.27 3.88
CA THR A 362 -32.20 -0.90 5.02
C THR A 362 -33.29 -0.04 5.67
N GLY A 363 -33.24 1.28 5.52
CA GLY A 363 -34.11 2.23 6.23
C GLY A 363 -33.80 2.40 7.73
N ASP A 364 -32.77 1.74 8.27
CA ASP A 364 -32.31 1.97 9.65
C ASP A 364 -31.64 3.35 9.75
N PRO A 365 -31.80 4.10 10.87
CA PRO A 365 -31.07 5.35 11.09
C PRO A 365 -29.58 5.07 11.34
N GLN A 366 -28.70 5.81 10.65
CA GLN A 366 -27.25 5.69 10.77
C GLN A 366 -26.54 7.04 10.91
N VAL A 367 -25.39 7.04 11.59
CA VAL A 367 -24.49 8.20 11.70
C VAL A 367 -23.66 8.31 10.42
N VAL A 368 -23.66 9.49 9.79
CA VAL A 368 -22.85 9.81 8.60
C VAL A 368 -22.05 11.09 8.85
N ILE A 369 -20.74 11.04 8.57
CA ILE A 369 -19.80 12.12 8.87
C ILE A 369 -20.01 13.29 7.89
N VAL A 370 -19.85 14.53 8.35
CA VAL A 370 -19.85 15.73 7.52
C VAL A 370 -18.43 16.31 7.45
N ASP A 371 -18.02 16.77 6.27
CA ASP A 371 -16.75 17.46 6.07
C ASP A 371 -16.82 18.91 6.58
N GLU A 372 -15.97 19.24 7.55
CA GLU A 372 -15.99 20.52 8.28
C GLU A 372 -15.71 21.77 7.43
N PHE A 373 -15.13 21.61 6.24
CA PHE A 373 -14.77 22.74 5.35
C PHE A 373 -15.78 22.94 4.23
N THR A 374 -16.37 21.85 3.72
CA THR A 374 -17.27 21.86 2.56
C THR A 374 -18.74 21.65 2.90
N GLY A 375 -19.06 21.20 4.12
CA GLY A 375 -20.40 20.84 4.56
C GLY A 375 -20.99 19.62 3.84
N ARG A 376 -20.16 18.86 3.10
CA ARG A 376 -20.60 17.70 2.34
C ARG A 376 -20.69 16.46 3.23
N VAL A 377 -21.74 15.66 3.01
CA VAL A 377 -21.92 14.36 3.65
C VAL A 377 -20.90 13.38 3.07
N MET A 378 -20.21 12.63 3.94
CA MET A 378 -19.20 11.64 3.59
C MET A 378 -19.72 10.23 3.88
N GLU A 379 -20.54 9.72 2.96
CA GLU A 379 -21.08 8.36 3.03
C GLU A 379 -19.97 7.29 3.05
N GLY A 380 -20.27 6.15 3.66
CA GLY A 380 -19.32 5.05 3.87
C GLY A 380 -18.21 5.31 4.91
N ARG A 381 -17.86 6.57 5.22
CA ARG A 381 -16.79 6.88 6.18
C ARG A 381 -17.23 6.69 7.64
N ARG A 382 -16.30 6.21 8.46
CA ARG A 382 -16.43 6.05 9.92
C ARG A 382 -15.18 6.57 10.63
N TRP A 383 -15.29 6.94 11.90
CA TRP A 383 -14.12 7.23 12.74
C TRP A 383 -13.58 5.97 13.44
N ASN A 384 -12.27 5.92 13.64
CA ASN A 384 -11.56 4.78 14.24
C ASN A 384 -11.59 4.81 15.78
N GLY A 385 -11.05 3.77 16.43
CA GLY A 385 -10.83 3.75 17.88
C GLY A 385 -12.11 3.79 18.71
N GLY A 386 -13.15 3.07 18.30
CA GLY A 386 -14.45 3.03 18.97
C GLY A 386 -15.27 4.33 18.90
N LEU A 387 -14.75 5.40 18.28
CA LEU A 387 -15.40 6.70 18.27
C LEU A 387 -16.72 6.71 17.48
N HIS A 388 -16.79 5.99 16.35
CA HIS A 388 -18.03 5.88 15.58
C HIS A 388 -19.11 5.14 16.36
N GLN A 389 -18.74 4.05 17.03
CA GLN A 389 -19.62 3.28 17.92
C GLN A 389 -20.10 4.13 19.12
N ALA A 390 -19.23 4.98 19.67
CA ALA A 390 -19.58 5.93 20.71
C ALA A 390 -20.53 7.04 20.24
N VAL A 391 -20.41 7.52 18.99
CA VAL A 391 -21.38 8.47 18.42
C VAL A 391 -22.71 7.78 18.07
N GLU A 392 -22.68 6.55 17.55
CA GLU A 392 -23.90 5.74 17.36
C GLU A 392 -24.63 5.53 18.70
N ALA A 393 -23.92 5.14 19.76
CA ALA A 393 -24.47 4.98 21.11
C ALA A 393 -25.01 6.29 21.71
N LYS A 394 -24.32 7.42 21.46
CA LYS A 394 -24.74 8.77 21.90
C LYS A 394 -26.08 9.20 21.31
N GLU A 395 -26.30 8.93 20.02
CA GLU A 395 -27.53 9.30 19.30
C GLU A 395 -28.64 8.25 19.45
N GLY A 396 -28.39 7.12 20.11
CA GLY A 396 -29.36 6.01 20.25
C GLY A 396 -29.51 5.17 18.96
N VAL A 397 -28.56 5.28 18.04
CA VAL A 397 -28.45 4.46 16.83
C VAL A 397 -27.99 3.05 17.20
N LYS A 398 -28.40 2.05 16.39
CA LYS A 398 -27.96 0.67 16.50
C LYS A 398 -26.44 0.57 16.32
N VAL A 399 -25.71 0.48 17.43
CA VAL A 399 -24.25 0.41 17.46
C VAL A 399 -23.77 -0.77 16.62
N ARG A 400 -23.06 -0.48 15.53
CA ARG A 400 -22.52 -1.50 14.62
C ARG A 400 -21.26 -2.12 15.26
N LYS A 401 -21.03 -3.41 15.02
CA LYS A 401 -19.85 -4.12 15.57
C LYS A 401 -18.56 -3.35 15.28
N GLU A 402 -17.68 -3.34 16.27
CA GLU A 402 -16.36 -2.71 16.17
C GLU A 402 -15.51 -3.44 15.13
N GLN A 403 -14.70 -2.70 14.39
CA GLN A 403 -13.69 -3.27 13.49
C GLN A 403 -12.37 -3.34 14.25
N VAL A 404 -11.89 -4.55 14.55
CA VAL A 404 -10.69 -4.78 15.35
C VAL A 404 -9.55 -5.34 14.49
N THR A 405 -8.32 -4.96 14.82
CA THR A 405 -7.09 -5.45 14.17
C THR A 405 -7.00 -6.99 14.27
N ALA A 406 -7.21 -7.69 13.15
CA ALA A 406 -7.09 -9.15 13.09
C ALA A 406 -5.65 -9.60 12.85
N ALA A 407 -4.96 -8.92 11.92
CA ALA A 407 -3.54 -9.10 11.64
C ALA A 407 -2.96 -7.78 11.12
N SER A 408 -1.68 -7.51 11.40
CA SER A 408 -1.02 -6.24 11.05
C SER A 408 0.48 -6.41 10.84
N ILE A 409 1.03 -5.72 9.82
CA ILE A 409 2.47 -5.64 9.55
C ILE A 409 2.84 -4.29 8.93
N THR A 410 4.00 -3.74 9.30
CA THR A 410 4.58 -2.57 8.63
C THR A 410 5.33 -2.99 7.36
N TYR A 411 5.41 -2.14 6.35
CA TYR A 411 6.23 -2.41 5.16
C TYR A 411 7.71 -2.66 5.53
N GLN A 412 8.23 -1.92 6.51
CA GLN A 412 9.56 -2.13 7.10
C GLN A 412 9.77 -3.59 7.50
N SER A 413 8.89 -4.12 8.37
CA SER A 413 8.98 -5.49 8.87
C SER A 413 8.68 -6.55 7.81
N LEU A 414 7.76 -6.28 6.86
CA LEU A 414 7.42 -7.19 5.75
C LEU A 414 8.61 -7.44 4.83
N PHE A 415 9.33 -6.39 4.42
CA PHE A 415 10.49 -6.55 3.53
C PHE A 415 11.72 -7.10 4.27
N LEU A 416 11.79 -6.94 5.59
CA LEU A 416 12.75 -7.61 6.48
C LEU A 416 12.42 -9.09 6.78
N LEU A 417 11.54 -9.71 5.99
CA LEU A 417 11.36 -11.17 5.94
C LEU A 417 12.14 -11.82 4.78
N TYR A 418 12.72 -11.03 3.87
CA TYR A 418 13.46 -11.57 2.73
C TYR A 418 14.93 -11.85 3.05
N ASP A 419 15.43 -13.04 2.68
CA ASP A 419 16.83 -13.45 2.85
C ASP A 419 17.81 -12.61 2.01
N THR A 420 17.32 -12.03 0.91
CA THR A 420 18.01 -10.98 0.15
C THR A 420 16.99 -9.98 -0.37
N LEU A 421 16.94 -8.80 0.24
CA LEU A 421 16.19 -7.64 -0.26
C LEU A 421 17.06 -6.83 -1.24
N SER A 422 16.45 -6.23 -2.25
CA SER A 422 17.08 -5.28 -3.19
C SER A 422 16.03 -4.33 -3.75
N GLY A 423 16.44 -3.27 -4.45
CA GLY A 423 15.46 -2.35 -5.04
C GLY A 423 16.04 -1.37 -6.04
N MET A 424 15.18 -0.72 -6.81
CA MET A 424 15.57 0.26 -7.83
C MET A 424 14.65 1.46 -7.82
N THR A 425 15.22 2.65 -8.03
CA THR A 425 14.45 3.89 -8.26
C THR A 425 15.33 4.96 -8.93
N GLY A 426 14.76 6.09 -9.34
CA GLY A 426 15.51 7.22 -9.90
C GLY A 426 16.06 8.20 -8.87
N THR A 427 15.65 8.08 -7.60
CA THR A 427 15.81 9.16 -6.61
C THR A 427 16.01 8.63 -5.17
N ALA A 428 17.02 7.79 -4.92
CA ALA A 428 17.27 7.18 -3.61
C ALA A 428 18.33 7.89 -2.75
N LYS A 429 19.20 8.72 -3.36
CA LYS A 429 20.41 9.26 -2.70
C LYS A 429 20.15 10.15 -1.49
N THR A 430 18.99 10.81 -1.43
CA THR A 430 18.61 11.63 -0.26
C THR A 430 18.35 10.74 0.96
N GLU A 431 17.63 9.63 0.76
CA GLU A 431 17.23 8.70 1.83
C GLU A 431 18.22 7.55 2.03
N ALA A 432 19.39 7.58 1.39
CA ALA A 432 20.41 6.52 1.48
C ALA A 432 20.83 6.16 2.91
N LYS A 433 20.69 7.10 3.86
CA LYS A 433 20.85 6.84 5.29
C LYS A 433 19.68 6.04 5.88
N GLU A 434 18.44 6.40 5.55
CA GLU A 434 17.22 5.71 6.05
C GLU A 434 17.12 4.29 5.48
N PHE A 435 17.44 4.10 4.20
CA PHE A 435 17.55 2.78 3.58
C PHE A 435 18.54 1.88 4.35
N LYS A 436 19.73 2.39 4.67
CA LYS A 436 20.76 1.61 5.36
C LYS A 436 20.46 1.38 6.85
N GLU A 437 19.80 2.32 7.54
CA GLU A 437 19.44 2.19 8.96
C GLU A 437 18.15 1.36 9.19
N THR A 438 17.31 1.22 8.17
CA THR A 438 16.00 0.54 8.26
C THR A 438 16.01 -0.84 7.60
N TYR A 439 16.62 -0.96 6.42
CA TYR A 439 16.55 -2.14 5.55
C TYR A 439 17.93 -2.75 5.25
N GLU A 440 19.00 -2.22 5.85
CA GLU A 440 20.42 -2.53 5.56
C GLU A 440 20.87 -2.28 4.10
N LEU A 441 19.98 -1.77 3.24
CA LEU A 441 20.21 -1.50 1.82
C LEU A 441 21.22 -0.37 1.59
N GLU A 442 22.35 -0.68 0.94
CA GLU A 442 23.27 0.34 0.42
C GLU A 442 22.78 0.91 -0.91
N VAL A 443 22.66 2.24 -1.00
CA VAL A 443 22.32 2.94 -2.27
C VAL A 443 23.57 3.12 -3.13
N VAL A 444 23.49 2.67 -4.39
CA VAL A 444 24.53 2.86 -5.41
C VAL A 444 23.97 3.69 -6.56
N THR A 445 24.45 4.94 -6.72
CA THR A 445 24.16 5.76 -7.91
C THR A 445 24.80 5.14 -9.15
N VAL A 446 24.00 4.74 -10.11
CA VAL A 446 24.43 4.22 -11.42
C VAL A 446 24.41 5.38 -12.44
N PRO A 447 25.45 5.57 -13.26
CA PRO A 447 25.45 6.62 -14.29
C PRO A 447 24.44 6.33 -15.40
N THR A 448 23.88 7.39 -16.00
CA THR A 448 22.93 7.32 -17.14
C THR A 448 23.59 6.76 -18.41
N ALA A 449 22.85 6.06 -19.27
CA ALA A 449 23.39 5.56 -20.55
C ALA A 449 23.84 6.71 -21.47
N LYS A 450 23.20 7.88 -21.38
CA LYS A 450 23.55 9.11 -22.11
C LYS A 450 23.61 10.34 -21.17
N PRO A 451 24.39 11.40 -21.49
CA PRO A 451 24.43 12.60 -20.66
C PRO A 451 23.06 13.30 -20.59
N LEU A 452 22.69 13.81 -19.41
CA LEU A 452 21.46 14.58 -19.22
C LEU A 452 21.57 15.94 -19.91
N ARG A 453 20.56 16.32 -20.71
CA ARG A 453 20.48 17.62 -21.40
C ARG A 453 19.29 18.51 -20.96
N ARG A 454 18.58 18.11 -19.91
CA ARG A 454 17.46 18.90 -19.35
C ARG A 454 17.98 20.18 -18.71
N VAL A 455 17.31 21.30 -18.96
CA VAL A 455 17.50 22.55 -18.23
C VAL A 455 16.53 22.60 -17.05
N ASP A 456 17.06 22.59 -15.82
CA ASP A 456 16.26 22.77 -14.61
C ASP A 456 16.29 24.25 -14.20
N GLN A 457 15.19 24.95 -14.47
CA GLN A 457 14.99 26.36 -14.13
C GLN A 457 14.85 26.56 -12.60
N PRO A 458 15.17 27.76 -12.10
CA PRO A 458 14.81 28.17 -10.73
C PRO A 458 13.29 28.25 -10.57
N ASP A 459 12.82 28.08 -9.33
CA ASP A 459 11.40 28.15 -9.02
C ASP A 459 10.87 29.60 -9.08
N LEU A 460 9.71 29.78 -9.71
CA LEU A 460 8.99 31.05 -9.83
C LEU A 460 8.01 31.18 -8.66
N VAL A 461 8.20 32.18 -7.79
CA VAL A 461 7.41 32.33 -6.55
C VAL A 461 6.41 33.47 -6.68
N TYR A 462 5.13 33.24 -6.39
CA TYR A 462 4.06 34.22 -6.50
C TYR A 462 3.45 34.57 -5.13
N PRO A 463 2.91 35.80 -4.95
CA PRO A 463 2.28 36.20 -3.70
C PRO A 463 0.90 35.55 -3.48
N SER A 464 0.21 35.15 -4.56
CA SER A 464 -1.11 34.51 -4.49
C SER A 464 -1.24 33.26 -5.37
N LYS A 465 -2.10 32.33 -4.95
CA LYS A 465 -2.40 31.11 -5.71
C LYS A 465 -3.13 31.42 -7.04
N LEU A 466 -3.87 32.54 -7.10
CA LEU A 466 -4.52 33.02 -8.33
C LEU A 466 -3.51 33.56 -9.35
N THR A 467 -2.51 34.35 -8.93
CA THR A 467 -1.43 34.83 -9.83
C THR A 467 -0.67 33.65 -10.41
N LYS A 468 -0.29 32.68 -9.54
CA LYS A 468 0.43 31.46 -9.92
C LYS A 468 -0.24 30.76 -11.10
N PHE A 469 -1.55 30.50 -11.01
CA PHE A 469 -2.29 29.85 -12.09
C PHE A 469 -2.44 30.72 -13.35
N ARG A 470 -2.62 32.04 -13.24
CA ARG A 470 -2.62 32.93 -14.42
C ARG A 470 -1.26 33.02 -15.13
N SER A 471 -0.16 32.88 -14.41
CA SER A 471 1.18 32.84 -15.01
C SER A 471 1.44 31.48 -15.67
N ALA A 472 1.09 30.38 -14.98
CA ALA A 472 1.13 29.02 -15.52
C ALA A 472 0.29 28.87 -16.81
N LEU A 473 -0.95 29.38 -16.81
CA LEU A 473 -1.88 29.33 -17.95
C LEU A 473 -1.29 30.01 -19.20
N ARG A 474 -0.74 31.22 -19.04
CA ARG A 474 -0.06 31.97 -20.11
C ARG A 474 1.13 31.19 -20.67
N GLU A 475 1.91 30.52 -19.81
CA GLU A 475 3.06 29.75 -20.24
C GLU A 475 2.66 28.45 -20.95
N ILE A 476 1.69 27.69 -20.42
CA ILE A 476 1.13 26.49 -21.07
C ILE A 476 0.61 26.86 -22.47
N ARG A 477 -0.16 27.95 -22.58
CA ARG A 477 -0.68 28.45 -23.85
C ARG A 477 0.45 28.82 -24.82
N ARG A 478 1.46 29.57 -24.38
CA ARG A 478 2.64 29.95 -25.20
C ARG A 478 3.39 28.73 -25.75
N LEU A 479 3.54 27.70 -24.94
CA LEU A 479 4.21 26.44 -25.32
C LEU A 479 3.34 25.60 -26.28
N HIS A 480 2.03 25.53 -26.03
CA HIS A 480 1.06 24.86 -26.89
C HIS A 480 0.96 25.51 -28.28
N GLU A 481 0.83 26.84 -28.36
CA GLU A 481 0.83 27.62 -29.62
C GLU A 481 2.15 27.42 -30.41
N ARG A 482 3.27 27.24 -29.70
CA ARG A 482 4.59 26.89 -30.28
C ARG A 482 4.69 25.41 -30.70
N GLY A 483 3.77 24.55 -30.25
CA GLY A 483 3.74 23.11 -30.50
C GLY A 483 4.65 22.28 -29.59
N GLN A 484 5.16 22.85 -28.50
CA GLN A 484 6.03 22.13 -27.55
C GLN A 484 5.16 21.41 -26.49
N PRO A 485 5.37 20.10 -26.23
CA PRO A 485 4.58 19.38 -25.24
C PRO A 485 4.85 19.84 -23.80
N VAL A 486 3.80 19.83 -22.98
CA VAL A 486 3.82 20.29 -21.59
C VAL A 486 3.18 19.25 -20.66
N LEU A 487 3.93 18.83 -19.65
CA LEU A 487 3.42 18.08 -18.50
C LEU A 487 3.27 19.01 -17.30
N VAL A 488 2.04 19.24 -16.86
CA VAL A 488 1.69 20.04 -15.67
C VAL A 488 1.50 19.11 -14.49
N GLY A 489 2.33 19.23 -13.45
CA GLY A 489 2.22 18.43 -12.22
C GLY A 489 1.60 19.23 -11.08
N THR A 490 0.47 18.76 -10.54
CA THR A 490 -0.22 19.37 -9.39
C THR A 490 -0.08 18.51 -8.14
N THR A 491 -0.41 19.04 -6.97
CA THR A 491 -0.45 18.30 -5.69
C THR A 491 -1.84 17.74 -5.36
N THR A 492 -2.91 18.26 -5.97
CA THR A 492 -4.30 17.91 -5.63
C THR A 492 -5.21 17.76 -6.87
N VAL A 493 -6.27 16.96 -6.73
CA VAL A 493 -7.32 16.81 -7.75
C VAL A 493 -8.08 18.14 -7.97
N GLU A 494 -8.28 18.92 -6.91
CA GLU A 494 -8.92 20.25 -6.96
C GLU A 494 -8.12 21.22 -7.84
N ASP A 495 -6.80 21.26 -7.67
CA ASP A 495 -5.91 22.09 -8.49
C ASP A 495 -5.85 21.63 -9.95
N SER A 496 -5.91 20.32 -10.20
CA SER A 496 -6.01 19.79 -11.56
C SER A 496 -7.34 20.14 -12.24
N ALA A 497 -8.47 20.07 -11.52
CA ALA A 497 -9.77 20.48 -12.03
C ALA A 497 -9.82 21.99 -12.33
N LEU A 498 -9.28 22.82 -11.43
CA LEU A 498 -9.20 24.26 -11.63
C LEU A 498 -8.32 24.65 -12.84
N ILE A 499 -7.20 23.97 -13.06
CA ILE A 499 -6.38 24.19 -14.27
C ILE A 499 -7.08 23.67 -15.53
N SER A 500 -7.86 22.58 -15.44
CA SER A 500 -8.71 22.07 -16.54
C SER A 500 -9.70 23.14 -17.00
N GLU A 501 -10.52 23.65 -16.06
CA GLU A 501 -11.50 24.70 -16.31
C GLU A 501 -10.85 25.95 -16.91
N LEU A 502 -9.69 26.37 -16.39
CA LEU A 502 -8.96 27.54 -16.90
C LEU A 502 -8.40 27.34 -18.32
N LEU A 503 -8.01 26.13 -18.71
CA LEU A 503 -7.55 25.81 -20.07
C LEU A 503 -8.71 25.60 -21.05
N GLU A 504 -9.83 25.05 -20.60
CA GLU A 504 -11.09 24.99 -21.36
C GLU A 504 -11.58 26.40 -21.74
N ASN A 505 -11.53 27.35 -20.80
CA ASN A 505 -11.87 28.76 -21.06
C ASN A 505 -10.90 29.49 -22.02
N GLU A 506 -9.68 28.97 -22.22
CA GLU A 506 -8.68 29.48 -23.18
C GLU A 506 -8.66 28.67 -24.49
N GLU A 507 -9.60 27.75 -24.69
CA GLU A 507 -9.71 26.82 -25.84
C GLU A 507 -8.47 25.90 -26.05
N VAL A 508 -7.65 25.67 -25.01
CA VAL A 508 -6.42 24.86 -25.12
C VAL A 508 -6.72 23.36 -24.91
N PRO A 509 -6.54 22.49 -25.92
CA PRO A 509 -6.78 21.05 -25.78
C PRO A 509 -5.78 20.40 -24.84
N HIS A 510 -6.28 19.77 -23.79
CA HIS A 510 -5.47 19.14 -22.74
C HIS A 510 -6.13 17.86 -22.21
N ARG A 511 -5.48 17.16 -21.29
CA ARG A 511 -5.99 15.95 -20.63
C ARG A 511 -5.63 15.93 -19.16
N VAL A 512 -6.56 15.48 -18.30
CA VAL A 512 -6.37 15.37 -16.84
C VAL A 512 -6.20 13.91 -16.42
N LEU A 513 -5.27 13.67 -15.50
CA LEU A 513 -4.96 12.37 -14.91
C LEU A 513 -5.02 12.51 -13.39
N ASN A 514 -5.74 11.62 -12.73
CA ASN A 514 -6.17 11.76 -11.34
C ASN A 514 -5.62 10.70 -10.39
N ALA A 515 -4.75 9.80 -10.88
CA ALA A 515 -4.13 8.69 -10.15
C ALA A 515 -5.13 7.67 -9.57
N LYS A 516 -6.30 7.50 -10.20
CA LYS A 516 -7.29 6.48 -9.80
C LYS A 516 -6.83 5.07 -10.24
N PRO A 517 -6.76 4.05 -9.35
CA PRO A 517 -6.31 2.71 -9.72
C PRO A 517 -7.08 2.08 -10.88
N GLU A 518 -8.42 2.19 -10.88
CA GLU A 518 -9.33 1.73 -11.94
C GLU A 518 -8.99 2.30 -13.32
N VAL A 519 -8.46 3.53 -13.35
CA VAL A 519 -8.19 4.31 -14.57
C VAL A 519 -6.70 4.27 -14.95
N ALA A 520 -5.83 3.71 -14.10
CA ALA A 520 -4.36 3.74 -14.26
C ALA A 520 -3.87 3.23 -15.63
N ARG A 521 -4.58 2.26 -16.22
CA ARG A 521 -4.34 1.79 -17.60
C ARG A 521 -4.60 2.89 -18.63
N ARG A 522 -5.79 3.52 -18.61
CA ARG A 522 -6.13 4.66 -19.48
C ARG A 522 -5.20 5.86 -19.23
N GLU A 523 -4.76 6.09 -18.00
CA GLU A 523 -3.79 7.15 -17.69
C GLU A 523 -2.41 6.87 -18.33
N ALA A 524 -1.94 5.63 -18.30
CA ALA A 524 -0.72 5.22 -18.98
C ALA A 524 -0.82 5.33 -20.51
N GLU A 525 -1.97 4.97 -21.09
CA GLU A 525 -2.26 5.12 -22.52
C GLU A 525 -2.22 6.59 -22.96
N ILE A 526 -2.70 7.52 -22.11
CA ILE A 526 -2.56 8.97 -22.32
C ILE A 526 -1.11 9.44 -22.18
N ILE A 527 -0.41 9.05 -21.11
CA ILE A 527 0.95 9.50 -20.79
C ILE A 527 1.98 9.05 -21.84
N ALA A 528 1.80 7.88 -22.43
CA ALA A 528 2.62 7.41 -23.54
C ALA A 528 2.54 8.32 -24.80
N GLN A 529 1.51 9.17 -24.91
CA GLN A 529 1.36 10.17 -25.98
C GLN A 529 1.60 11.62 -25.52
N ALA A 530 1.90 11.86 -24.24
CA ALA A 530 2.10 13.22 -23.70
C ALA A 530 3.33 13.96 -24.26
N GLY A 531 4.21 13.25 -25.00
CA GLY A 531 5.35 13.84 -25.72
C GLY A 531 5.09 14.17 -27.19
N ARG A 532 3.85 14.04 -27.68
CA ARG A 532 3.43 14.45 -29.03
C ARG A 532 3.44 15.96 -29.21
N ARG A 533 3.52 16.44 -30.46
CA ARG A 533 3.59 17.87 -30.75
C ARG A 533 2.34 18.60 -30.23
N GLY A 534 2.55 19.63 -29.40
CA GLY A 534 1.49 20.44 -28.79
C GLY A 534 0.69 19.78 -27.67
N ALA A 535 1.01 18.56 -27.25
CA ALA A 535 0.25 17.86 -26.21
C ALA A 535 0.37 18.56 -24.83
N VAL A 536 -0.77 18.90 -24.22
CA VAL A 536 -0.84 19.39 -22.83
C VAL A 536 -1.46 18.30 -21.95
N THR A 537 -0.73 17.88 -20.91
CA THR A 537 -1.17 16.83 -19.97
C THR A 537 -1.04 17.32 -18.55
N ILE A 538 -2.11 17.23 -17.76
CA ILE A 538 -2.16 17.54 -16.32
C ILE A 538 -2.14 16.22 -15.55
N ALA A 539 -1.24 16.11 -14.58
CA ALA A 539 -1.11 14.94 -13.71
C ALA A 539 -1.21 15.36 -12.23
N THR A 540 -2.12 14.73 -11.47
CA THR A 540 -2.12 14.85 -10.01
C THR A 540 -0.96 14.02 -9.42
N ASN A 541 -0.12 14.66 -8.61
CA ASN A 541 0.98 14.08 -7.86
C ASN A 541 1.95 13.23 -8.72
N MET A 542 1.67 11.93 -8.90
CA MET A 542 2.44 11.01 -9.74
C MET A 542 1.58 10.21 -10.74
N ALA A 543 0.39 10.71 -11.14
CA ALA A 543 -0.47 10.06 -12.13
C ALA A 543 0.33 9.64 -13.39
N GLY A 544 0.01 8.46 -13.94
CA GLY A 544 0.84 7.81 -14.97
C GLY A 544 2.24 7.37 -14.51
N ARG A 545 2.43 6.95 -13.25
CA ARG A 545 3.69 6.37 -12.77
C ARG A 545 4.13 5.16 -13.61
N GLY A 546 5.44 4.92 -13.67
CA GLY A 546 6.07 3.80 -14.38
C GLY A 546 5.99 3.88 -15.91
N THR A 547 5.20 4.79 -16.48
CA THR A 547 5.05 4.96 -17.93
C THR A 547 5.98 6.05 -18.45
N ASP A 548 6.60 5.76 -19.59
CA ASP A 548 7.63 6.59 -20.20
C ASP A 548 7.03 7.53 -21.25
N ILE A 549 7.28 8.83 -21.08
CA ILE A 549 6.90 9.86 -22.05
C ILE A 549 7.97 9.89 -23.14
N LEU A 550 7.63 9.38 -24.32
CA LEU A 550 8.49 9.44 -25.51
C LEU A 550 8.15 10.70 -26.31
N LEU A 551 9.17 11.44 -26.75
CA LEU A 551 8.98 12.57 -27.67
C LEU A 551 8.45 12.03 -29.01
N GLY A 552 7.41 12.66 -29.55
CA GLY A 552 6.63 12.14 -30.69
C GLY A 552 5.58 11.10 -30.34
N GLY A 553 5.52 10.60 -29.10
CA GLY A 553 4.58 9.57 -28.65
C GLY A 553 5.07 8.13 -28.84
N ASN A 554 4.18 7.15 -28.68
CA ASN A 554 4.48 5.72 -28.74
C ASN A 554 3.60 5.01 -29.78
N ALA A 555 4.16 4.75 -30.97
CA ALA A 555 3.46 4.11 -32.08
C ALA A 555 3.04 2.65 -31.77
N GLY A 556 3.94 1.84 -31.21
CA GLY A 556 3.70 0.42 -30.95
C GLY A 556 2.60 0.18 -29.91
N LEU A 557 2.53 1.02 -28.86
CA LEU A 557 1.41 0.97 -27.90
C LEU A 557 0.08 1.29 -28.60
N VAL A 558 0.03 2.35 -29.40
CA VAL A 558 -1.22 2.79 -30.05
C VAL A 558 -1.67 1.82 -31.16
N ALA A 559 -0.73 1.17 -31.85
CA ALA A 559 -1.04 0.08 -32.77
C ALA A 559 -1.64 -1.14 -32.03
N LYS A 560 -1.09 -1.52 -30.86
CA LYS A 560 -1.68 -2.55 -29.99
C LYS A 560 -3.09 -2.16 -29.52
N LEU A 561 -3.31 -0.90 -29.14
CA LEU A 561 -4.64 -0.40 -28.74
C LEU A 561 -5.65 -0.42 -29.91
N TYR A 562 -5.24 -0.02 -31.11
CA TYR A 562 -6.08 -0.10 -32.31
C TYR A 562 -6.45 -1.56 -32.64
N GLY A 563 -5.47 -2.48 -32.60
CA GLY A 563 -5.68 -3.91 -32.75
C GLY A 563 -6.61 -4.52 -31.69
N ARG A 564 -6.46 -4.09 -30.43
CA ARG A 564 -7.34 -4.47 -29.31
C ARG A 564 -8.78 -4.02 -29.55
N ARG A 565 -8.99 -2.75 -29.96
CA ARG A 565 -10.32 -2.18 -30.25
C ARG A 565 -11.05 -3.02 -31.30
N VAL A 566 -10.43 -3.20 -32.47
CA VAL A 566 -10.97 -3.99 -33.60
C VAL A 566 -11.22 -5.46 -33.22
N LEU A 567 -10.32 -6.09 -32.46
CA LEU A 567 -10.49 -7.49 -32.08
C LEU A 567 -11.62 -7.69 -31.05
N ALA A 568 -11.74 -6.81 -30.07
CA ALA A 568 -12.77 -6.90 -29.04
C ALA A 568 -14.18 -6.66 -29.60
N GLU A 569 -14.34 -5.64 -30.45
CA GLU A 569 -15.57 -5.36 -31.21
C GLU A 569 -16.03 -6.59 -32.02
N LEU A 570 -15.10 -7.27 -32.69
CA LEU A 570 -15.38 -8.51 -33.43
C LEU A 570 -15.62 -9.75 -32.55
N VAL A 571 -15.22 -9.74 -31.27
CA VAL A 571 -15.45 -10.87 -30.34
C VAL A 571 -16.83 -10.78 -29.70
N ASP A 572 -17.19 -9.63 -29.13
CA ASP A 572 -18.43 -9.39 -28.40
C ASP A 572 -18.67 -7.86 -28.32
N GLU A 573 -19.78 -7.39 -28.90
CA GLU A 573 -20.12 -5.95 -28.98
C GLU A 573 -20.15 -5.27 -27.60
N ARG A 574 -20.43 -6.03 -26.53
CA ARG A 574 -20.47 -5.52 -25.15
C ARG A 574 -19.09 -5.11 -24.62
N LEU A 575 -18.01 -5.46 -25.32
CA LEU A 575 -16.65 -5.04 -24.99
C LEU A 575 -16.34 -3.61 -25.44
N VAL A 576 -17.07 -3.04 -26.41
CA VAL A 576 -16.74 -1.75 -27.03
C VAL A 576 -16.52 -0.62 -26.00
N PRO A 577 -17.38 -0.41 -24.98
CA PRO A 577 -17.16 0.62 -23.95
C PRO A 577 -15.94 0.37 -23.04
N LEU A 578 -15.46 -0.88 -22.97
CA LEU A 578 -14.30 -1.31 -22.16
C LEU A 578 -12.97 -1.23 -22.95
N VAL A 579 -13.05 -1.25 -24.29
CA VAL A 579 -11.91 -1.07 -25.21
C VAL A 579 -11.91 0.28 -25.93
N GLU A 580 -12.82 1.18 -25.57
CA GLU A 580 -12.89 2.50 -26.19
C GLU A 580 -11.61 3.30 -25.91
N VAL A 581 -11.01 3.80 -26.98
CA VAL A 581 -9.77 4.57 -27.00
C VAL A 581 -10.07 5.85 -27.78
N ALA A 582 -10.00 6.99 -27.09
CA ALA A 582 -10.35 8.29 -27.66
C ALA A 582 -9.54 8.58 -28.93
N GLU A 583 -10.20 8.98 -30.01
CA GLU A 583 -9.56 8.97 -31.34
C GLU A 583 -8.38 9.95 -31.48
N SER A 584 -8.35 11.00 -30.65
CA SER A 584 -7.21 11.91 -30.50
C SER A 584 -5.94 11.27 -29.90
N LEU A 585 -5.94 9.97 -29.56
CA LEU A 585 -4.73 9.20 -29.26
C LEU A 585 -4.01 8.72 -30.53
N PHE A 586 -4.73 8.53 -31.65
CA PHE A 586 -4.13 8.03 -32.89
C PHE A 586 -3.27 9.13 -33.57
N PRO A 587 -2.06 8.82 -34.07
CA PRO A 587 -1.24 9.79 -34.79
C PRO A 587 -1.85 10.27 -36.10
N THR A 588 -2.54 9.38 -36.81
CA THR A 588 -3.15 9.61 -38.12
C THR A 588 -4.20 8.52 -38.40
N GLU A 589 -4.92 8.62 -39.53
CA GLU A 589 -5.78 7.55 -40.01
C GLU A 589 -4.94 6.37 -40.52
N VAL A 590 -5.38 5.14 -40.23
CA VAL A 590 -4.69 3.91 -40.68
C VAL A 590 -4.93 3.72 -42.18
N SER A 591 -3.89 3.30 -42.93
CA SER A 591 -4.04 3.04 -44.36
C SER A 591 -5.11 1.97 -44.63
N ALA A 592 -5.88 2.14 -45.71
CA ALA A 592 -6.96 1.20 -46.05
C ALA A 592 -6.47 -0.25 -46.22
N GLU A 593 -5.21 -0.43 -46.67
CA GLU A 593 -4.54 -1.72 -46.79
C GLU A 593 -4.24 -2.34 -45.41
N ALA A 594 -3.66 -1.59 -44.48
CA ALA A 594 -3.38 -2.07 -43.12
C ALA A 594 -4.67 -2.32 -42.31
N ALA A 595 -5.67 -1.44 -42.44
CA ALA A 595 -6.97 -1.60 -41.80
C ALA A 595 -7.72 -2.84 -42.31
N SER A 596 -7.75 -3.07 -43.63
CA SER A 596 -8.36 -4.27 -44.22
C SER A 596 -7.65 -5.56 -43.82
N ALA A 597 -6.31 -5.56 -43.83
CA ALA A 597 -5.50 -6.69 -43.37
C ALA A 597 -5.74 -7.01 -41.88
N LEU A 598 -5.86 -5.98 -41.04
CA LEU A 598 -6.15 -6.14 -39.62
C LEU A 598 -7.56 -6.68 -39.37
N ALA A 599 -8.58 -6.16 -40.05
CA ALA A 599 -9.95 -6.66 -39.92
C ALA A 599 -10.05 -8.16 -40.27
N ALA A 600 -9.46 -8.58 -41.41
CA ALA A 600 -9.46 -9.98 -41.83
C ALA A 600 -8.69 -10.91 -40.86
N ALA A 601 -7.57 -10.44 -40.29
CA ALA A 601 -6.82 -11.19 -39.30
C ALA A 601 -7.53 -11.23 -37.93
N ALA A 602 -8.21 -10.15 -37.55
CA ALA A 602 -8.99 -10.02 -36.32
C ALA A 602 -10.26 -10.88 -36.36
N GLU A 603 -10.94 -11.03 -37.51
CA GLU A 603 -12.12 -11.90 -37.63
C GLU A 603 -11.74 -13.39 -37.43
N LYS A 604 -10.60 -13.82 -37.96
CA LYS A 604 -10.02 -15.15 -37.70
C LYS A 604 -9.70 -15.35 -36.21
N ALA A 605 -9.06 -14.36 -35.59
CA ALA A 605 -8.72 -14.38 -34.16
C ALA A 605 -9.97 -14.41 -33.27
N ALA A 606 -10.96 -13.54 -33.54
CA ALA A 606 -12.23 -13.48 -32.83
C ALA A 606 -13.00 -14.79 -32.92
N SER A 607 -12.98 -15.44 -34.08
CA SER A 607 -13.59 -16.77 -34.27
C SER A 607 -12.92 -17.84 -33.39
N LYS A 608 -11.60 -17.79 -33.22
CA LYS A 608 -10.87 -18.69 -32.28
C LYS A 608 -11.21 -18.38 -30.81
N ILE A 609 -11.21 -17.10 -30.42
CA ILE A 609 -11.54 -16.66 -29.05
C ILE A 609 -12.97 -17.06 -28.69
N ARG A 610 -13.96 -16.78 -29.56
CA ARG A 610 -15.36 -17.19 -29.38
C ARG A 610 -15.50 -18.71 -29.20
N LEU A 611 -14.77 -19.53 -29.97
CA LEU A 611 -14.77 -20.98 -29.79
C LEU A 611 -14.26 -21.43 -28.42
N GLN A 612 -13.24 -20.75 -27.86
CA GLN A 612 -12.73 -21.03 -26.51
C GLN A 612 -13.73 -20.59 -25.42
N VAL A 613 -14.22 -19.35 -25.52
CA VAL A 613 -15.21 -18.76 -24.59
C VAL A 613 -16.51 -19.58 -24.54
N TYR A 614 -17.04 -20.01 -25.69
CA TYR A 614 -18.25 -20.85 -25.73
C TYR A 614 -18.01 -22.32 -25.35
N ALA A 615 -16.77 -22.81 -25.38
CA ALA A 615 -16.44 -24.12 -24.81
C ALA A 615 -16.47 -24.08 -23.27
N GLU A 616 -15.77 -23.11 -22.66
CA GLU A 616 -15.77 -22.89 -21.21
C GLU A 616 -17.19 -22.60 -20.67
N ALA A 617 -17.98 -21.79 -21.38
CA ALA A 617 -19.37 -21.51 -21.02
C ALA A 617 -20.26 -22.76 -21.06
N ARG A 618 -20.06 -23.66 -22.04
CA ARG A 618 -20.78 -24.95 -22.11
C ARG A 618 -20.36 -25.90 -20.98
N GLU A 619 -19.08 -25.94 -20.65
CA GLU A 619 -18.56 -26.79 -19.58
C GLU A 619 -19.05 -26.31 -18.21
N ARG A 620 -18.97 -25.00 -17.92
CA ARG A 620 -19.58 -24.41 -16.71
C ARG A 620 -21.10 -24.61 -16.65
N ALA A 621 -21.81 -24.49 -17.78
CA ALA A 621 -23.25 -24.77 -17.82
C ALA A 621 -23.57 -26.24 -17.54
N ALA A 622 -22.77 -27.18 -18.06
CA ALA A 622 -22.91 -28.61 -17.79
C ALA A 622 -22.59 -28.96 -16.32
N LEU A 623 -21.56 -28.33 -15.74
CA LEU A 623 -21.15 -28.53 -14.36
C LEU A 623 -22.17 -27.94 -13.37
N ALA A 624 -22.66 -26.72 -13.61
CA ALA A 624 -23.76 -26.13 -12.84
C ALA A 624 -25.08 -26.92 -13.00
N ALA A 625 -25.35 -27.50 -14.18
CA ALA A 625 -26.47 -28.41 -14.36
C ALA A 625 -26.26 -29.78 -13.69
N ALA A 626 -25.02 -30.20 -13.45
CA ALA A 626 -24.71 -31.39 -12.67
C ALA A 626 -24.83 -31.12 -11.15
N GLN A 627 -24.33 -30.00 -10.65
CA GLN A 627 -24.54 -29.55 -9.27
C GLN A 627 -26.04 -29.42 -8.95
N ARG A 628 -26.82 -28.75 -9.80
CA ARG A 628 -28.28 -28.69 -9.63
C ARG A 628 -28.99 -30.04 -9.68
N ARG A 629 -28.43 -31.06 -10.34
CA ARG A 629 -28.95 -32.45 -10.30
C ARG A 629 -28.54 -33.19 -9.02
N LEU A 630 -27.45 -32.79 -8.40
CA LEU A 630 -26.98 -33.31 -7.10
C LEU A 630 -27.78 -32.66 -5.95
N GLU A 631 -28.10 -31.38 -6.08
CA GLU A 631 -28.94 -30.60 -5.16
C GLU A 631 -30.44 -30.99 -5.28
N ALA A 632 -30.93 -31.25 -6.51
CA ALA A 632 -32.34 -31.58 -6.76
C ALA A 632 -32.71 -33.04 -6.45
N VAL A 633 -32.52 -33.45 -5.19
CA VAL A 633 -33.08 -34.70 -4.63
C VAL A 633 -34.61 -34.59 -4.39
N ALA A 634 -35.21 -33.40 -4.60
CA ALA A 634 -36.66 -33.16 -4.57
C ALA A 634 -37.27 -33.11 -6.00
N PRO A 635 -38.39 -33.79 -6.27
CA PRO A 635 -38.93 -33.93 -7.63
C PRO A 635 -39.77 -32.72 -8.08
N SER A 636 -39.21 -31.87 -8.95
CA SER A 636 -39.96 -30.85 -9.69
C SER A 636 -39.67 -30.88 -11.20
N ASN A 637 -40.69 -31.28 -11.98
CA ASN A 637 -40.60 -31.34 -13.44
C ASN A 637 -40.90 -29.97 -14.09
N SER A 638 -39.86 -29.15 -14.28
CA SER A 638 -39.94 -27.96 -15.15
C SER A 638 -38.73 -27.89 -16.08
N THR A 639 -38.90 -28.35 -17.33
CA THR A 639 -37.84 -28.33 -18.36
C THR A 639 -37.74 -26.95 -19.01
N THR A 640 -37.38 -25.93 -18.23
CA THR A 640 -37.17 -24.57 -18.74
C THR A 640 -35.76 -24.47 -19.34
N THR A 641 -35.66 -24.56 -20.67
CA THR A 641 -34.40 -24.31 -21.39
C THR A 641 -34.08 -22.82 -21.38
N MET A 642 -33.42 -22.36 -20.32
CA MET A 642 -32.75 -21.05 -20.29
C MET A 642 -31.62 -21.00 -21.33
N PRO A 643 -31.29 -19.80 -21.86
CA PRO A 643 -30.05 -19.61 -22.63
C PRO A 643 -28.82 -19.99 -21.79
N PRO A 644 -27.66 -20.30 -22.42
CA PRO A 644 -26.43 -20.58 -21.69
C PRO A 644 -26.03 -19.37 -20.82
N PRO A 645 -25.40 -19.60 -19.65
CA PRO A 645 -24.86 -18.50 -18.85
C PRO A 645 -23.77 -17.78 -19.64
N GLU A 646 -24.04 -16.54 -20.01
CA GLU A 646 -23.07 -15.69 -20.69
C GLU A 646 -21.93 -15.34 -19.73
N LEU A 647 -20.69 -15.44 -20.21
CA LEU A 647 -19.53 -15.07 -19.42
C LEU A 647 -19.50 -13.54 -19.23
N PRO A 648 -19.10 -13.02 -18.04
CA PRO A 648 -18.99 -11.59 -17.81
C PRO A 648 -18.06 -10.92 -18.82
N ALA A 649 -18.40 -9.71 -19.26
CA ALA A 649 -17.62 -8.96 -20.24
C ALA A 649 -16.13 -8.80 -19.84
N SER A 650 -15.84 -8.66 -18.54
CA SER A 650 -14.46 -8.64 -18.00
C SER A 650 -13.67 -9.93 -18.28
N VAL A 651 -14.31 -11.10 -18.24
CA VAL A 651 -13.69 -12.41 -18.53
C VAL A 651 -13.48 -12.58 -20.03
N VAL A 652 -14.43 -12.14 -20.86
CA VAL A 652 -14.25 -12.17 -22.32
C VAL A 652 -13.14 -11.19 -22.73
N LEU A 653 -13.07 -10.02 -22.10
CA LEU A 653 -12.03 -9.02 -22.32
C LEU A 653 -10.64 -9.53 -21.93
N SER A 654 -10.50 -10.24 -20.80
CA SER A 654 -9.20 -10.79 -20.40
C SER A 654 -8.68 -11.81 -21.42
N ARG A 655 -9.55 -12.62 -22.05
CA ARG A 655 -9.17 -13.49 -23.17
C ARG A 655 -8.73 -12.74 -24.43
N VAL A 656 -9.35 -11.57 -24.71
CA VAL A 656 -8.90 -10.69 -25.81
C VAL A 656 -7.53 -10.10 -25.49
N ASP A 657 -7.32 -9.59 -24.28
CA ASP A 657 -6.04 -9.01 -23.85
C ASP A 657 -4.92 -10.07 -23.83
N GLU A 658 -5.17 -11.28 -23.31
CA GLU A 658 -4.27 -12.45 -23.39
C GLU A 658 -3.89 -12.77 -24.86
N TYR A 659 -4.84 -12.71 -25.79
CA TYR A 659 -4.59 -12.96 -27.20
C TYR A 659 -3.77 -11.84 -27.87
N VAL A 660 -4.13 -10.57 -27.64
CA VAL A 660 -3.40 -9.42 -28.19
C VAL A 660 -1.96 -9.39 -27.66
N ALA A 661 -1.78 -9.60 -26.36
CA ALA A 661 -0.47 -9.71 -25.73
C ALA A 661 0.34 -10.86 -26.36
N SER A 662 -0.17 -12.10 -26.29
CA SER A 662 0.58 -13.27 -26.79
C SER A 662 0.92 -13.17 -28.28
N ALA A 663 -0.01 -12.77 -29.14
CA ALA A 663 0.24 -12.64 -30.58
C ALA A 663 1.28 -11.55 -30.89
N THR A 664 1.09 -10.33 -30.35
CA THR A 664 2.01 -9.21 -30.65
C THR A 664 3.38 -9.39 -30.02
N ASN A 665 3.47 -10.05 -28.86
CA ASN A 665 4.73 -10.30 -28.17
C ASN A 665 5.54 -11.45 -28.76
N GLN A 666 4.89 -12.51 -29.28
CA GLN A 666 5.57 -13.57 -30.03
C GLN A 666 5.95 -13.13 -31.45
N LYS A 667 5.35 -12.05 -31.98
CA LYS A 667 5.50 -11.54 -33.36
C LYS A 667 5.16 -12.56 -34.45
N THR A 668 4.40 -13.61 -34.10
CA THR A 668 4.04 -14.74 -34.97
C THR A 668 2.56 -14.74 -35.31
N GLY A 669 2.24 -14.92 -36.59
CA GLY A 669 0.87 -15.07 -37.09
C GLY A 669 0.31 -13.81 -37.76
N GLU A 670 -0.83 -13.98 -38.43
CA GLU A 670 -1.43 -12.94 -39.28
C GLU A 670 -1.80 -11.68 -38.48
N PHE A 671 -2.42 -11.83 -37.30
CA PHE A 671 -2.85 -10.70 -36.46
C PHE A 671 -1.66 -9.85 -35.99
N ALA A 672 -0.58 -10.49 -35.53
CA ALA A 672 0.65 -9.80 -35.13
C ALA A 672 1.27 -9.04 -36.31
N THR A 673 1.25 -9.64 -37.51
CA THR A 673 1.74 -9.03 -38.75
C THR A 673 0.90 -7.82 -39.16
N ALA A 674 -0.43 -7.90 -39.02
CA ALA A 674 -1.33 -6.80 -39.34
C ALA A 674 -1.20 -5.63 -38.35
N VAL A 675 -1.11 -5.89 -37.04
CA VAL A 675 -0.80 -4.85 -36.04
C VAL A 675 0.54 -4.19 -36.32
N ALA A 676 1.57 -4.95 -36.73
CA ALA A 676 2.87 -4.41 -37.13
C ALA A 676 2.84 -3.63 -38.46
N ASN A 677 1.78 -3.72 -39.28
CA ASN A 677 1.56 -2.82 -40.40
C ASN A 677 1.01 -1.47 -39.91
N VAL A 678 0.00 -1.49 -39.04
CA VAL A 678 -0.56 -0.29 -38.38
C VAL A 678 0.51 0.46 -37.59
N GLU A 679 1.43 -0.26 -36.93
CA GLU A 679 2.58 0.33 -36.25
C GLU A 679 3.49 1.13 -37.20
N ARG A 680 3.68 0.70 -38.46
CA ARG A 680 4.48 1.46 -39.43
C ARG A 680 3.78 2.75 -39.87
N ASP A 681 2.48 2.70 -40.14
CA ASP A 681 1.69 3.89 -40.50
C ASP A 681 1.80 4.96 -39.40
N PHE A 682 1.68 4.55 -38.14
CA PHE A 682 1.85 5.45 -36.99
C PHE A 682 3.31 5.89 -36.78
N ALA A 683 4.30 5.00 -36.98
CA ALA A 683 5.72 5.32 -36.77
C ALA A 683 6.24 6.43 -37.70
N VAL A 684 5.74 6.52 -38.94
CA VAL A 684 6.10 7.59 -39.89
C VAL A 684 5.74 8.97 -39.33
N VAL A 685 4.59 9.10 -38.67
CA VAL A 685 4.15 10.36 -38.06
C VAL A 685 4.86 10.60 -36.72
N VAL A 686 4.96 9.57 -35.89
CA VAL A 686 5.59 9.64 -34.55
C VAL A 686 7.06 10.06 -34.61
N GLU A 687 7.88 9.49 -35.49
CA GLU A 687 9.30 9.86 -35.59
C GLU A 687 9.48 11.24 -36.26
N ALA A 688 8.54 11.69 -37.10
CA ALA A 688 8.53 13.05 -37.64
C ALA A 688 8.12 14.11 -36.59
N GLU A 689 7.14 13.82 -35.74
CA GLU A 689 6.81 14.65 -34.57
C GLU A 689 7.98 14.69 -33.57
N ARG A 690 8.68 13.57 -33.36
CA ARG A 690 9.80 13.44 -32.43
C ARG A 690 10.93 14.42 -32.72
N GLU A 691 11.39 14.51 -33.97
CA GLU A 691 12.44 15.46 -34.35
C GLU A 691 11.96 16.92 -34.23
N GLN A 692 10.73 17.21 -34.63
CA GLN A 692 10.14 18.55 -34.42
C GLN A 692 10.09 18.93 -32.94
N VAL A 693 9.69 18.00 -32.06
CA VAL A 693 9.66 18.23 -30.61
C VAL A 693 11.08 18.38 -30.04
N ARG A 694 12.08 17.65 -30.54
CA ARG A 694 13.50 17.85 -30.18
C ARG A 694 14.00 19.25 -30.55
N GLU A 695 13.72 19.71 -31.77
CA GLU A 695 14.05 21.07 -32.25
C GLU A 695 13.36 22.18 -31.43
N LEU A 696 12.11 21.96 -31.00
CA LEU A 696 11.39 22.90 -30.14
C LEU A 696 11.96 22.98 -28.70
N GLY A 697 12.78 22.01 -28.28
CA GLY A 697 13.42 21.97 -26.97
C GLY A 697 12.99 20.80 -26.07
N GLY A 698 12.23 19.84 -26.60
CA GLY A 698 11.75 18.67 -25.87
C GLY A 698 10.56 18.94 -24.95
N LEU A 699 10.28 18.01 -24.05
CA LEU A 699 9.19 18.12 -23.08
C LEU A 699 9.45 19.20 -22.03
N VAL A 700 8.48 20.08 -21.79
CA VAL A 700 8.49 20.99 -20.63
C VAL A 700 7.72 20.35 -19.48
N VAL A 701 8.31 20.40 -18.27
CA VAL A 701 7.65 19.99 -17.03
C VAL A 701 7.40 21.22 -16.17
N LEU A 702 6.12 21.49 -15.86
CA LEU A 702 5.66 22.59 -15.02
C LEU A 702 5.07 22.05 -13.72
N GLY A 703 5.82 22.11 -12.62
CA GLY A 703 5.27 21.86 -11.28
C GLY A 703 4.47 23.07 -10.80
N THR A 704 3.25 22.88 -10.29
CA THR A 704 2.39 23.98 -9.83
C THR A 704 2.36 24.17 -8.31
N GLU A 705 2.98 23.26 -7.57
CA GLU A 705 3.33 23.36 -6.14
C GLU A 705 4.63 22.55 -5.91
N ARG A 706 5.31 22.75 -4.78
CA ARG A 706 6.34 21.79 -4.31
C ARG A 706 5.68 20.69 -3.50
N HIS A 707 6.15 19.46 -3.68
CA HIS A 707 5.68 18.31 -2.91
C HIS A 707 6.32 18.23 -1.52
N GLU A 708 5.75 17.38 -0.66
CA GLU A 708 6.23 17.15 0.71
C GLU A 708 7.70 16.72 0.81
N SER A 709 8.25 16.16 -0.27
CA SER A 709 9.67 15.86 -0.40
C SER A 709 10.21 16.32 -1.75
N ARG A 710 11.44 16.85 -1.72
CA ARG A 710 12.23 17.23 -2.90
C ARG A 710 12.48 16.05 -3.82
N ARG A 711 12.44 14.82 -3.29
CA ARG A 711 12.53 13.56 -4.04
C ARG A 711 11.41 13.44 -5.08
N ILE A 712 10.18 13.79 -4.70
CA ILE A 712 9.00 13.77 -5.57
C ILE A 712 9.11 14.85 -6.65
N ASP A 713 9.55 16.06 -6.27
CA ASP A 713 9.83 17.13 -7.24
C ASP A 713 10.87 16.68 -8.28
N LEU A 714 11.93 15.98 -7.87
CA LEU A 714 12.95 15.43 -8.76
C LEU A 714 12.41 14.31 -9.68
N GLN A 715 11.49 13.47 -9.20
CA GLN A 715 10.81 12.48 -10.07
C GLN A 715 9.94 13.16 -11.14
N LEU A 716 9.25 14.25 -10.80
CA LEU A 716 8.48 15.06 -11.75
C LEU A 716 9.41 15.70 -12.79
N ARG A 717 10.49 16.38 -12.38
CA ARG A 717 11.53 16.89 -13.31
C ARG A 717 12.12 15.75 -14.19
N GLY A 718 12.27 14.56 -13.62
CA GLY A 718 12.69 13.31 -14.30
C GLY A 718 11.71 12.73 -15.33
N ARG A 719 10.57 13.37 -15.58
CA ARG A 719 9.72 13.08 -16.75
C ARG A 719 10.32 13.63 -18.05
N SER A 720 11.15 14.67 -17.98
CA SER A 720 11.80 15.31 -19.13
C SER A 720 13.31 15.03 -19.25
N GLY A 721 13.86 15.22 -20.46
CA GLY A 721 15.29 15.09 -20.80
C GLY A 721 15.88 13.69 -20.73
N ARG A 722 15.03 12.67 -20.92
CA ARG A 722 15.39 11.25 -20.80
C ARG A 722 16.29 10.81 -21.96
N GLN A 723 17.15 9.82 -21.73
CA GLN A 723 18.08 9.29 -22.75
C GLN A 723 18.85 10.39 -23.54
N GLY A 724 19.18 11.50 -22.87
CA GLY A 724 19.91 12.63 -23.46
C GLY A 724 19.13 13.46 -24.48
N ASP A 725 17.80 13.32 -24.54
CA ASP A 725 16.93 14.26 -25.25
C ASP A 725 16.96 15.66 -24.59
N SER A 726 16.59 16.68 -25.37
CA SER A 726 16.33 18.03 -24.86
C SER A 726 15.12 18.04 -23.92
N GLY A 727 15.03 19.06 -23.07
CA GLY A 727 13.90 19.23 -22.16
C GLY A 727 14.10 20.36 -21.16
N GLU A 728 13.01 20.78 -20.54
CA GLU A 728 13.00 21.85 -19.54
C GLU A 728 12.16 21.45 -18.33
N SER A 729 12.52 21.91 -17.14
CA SER A 729 11.64 21.84 -15.96
C SER A 729 11.64 23.13 -15.16
N VAL A 730 10.48 23.53 -14.68
CA VAL A 730 10.25 24.75 -13.89
C VAL A 730 9.15 24.48 -12.86
N PHE A 731 9.21 25.15 -11.72
CA PHE A 731 8.18 25.08 -10.68
C PHE A 731 7.62 26.47 -10.42
N ALA A 732 6.32 26.65 -10.64
CA ALA A 732 5.58 27.85 -10.26
C ALA A 732 4.88 27.57 -8.92
N ILE A 733 5.19 28.34 -7.88
CA ILE A 733 4.73 28.10 -6.50
C ILE A 733 4.22 29.40 -5.86
N SER A 734 3.33 29.31 -4.86
CA SER A 734 2.75 30.46 -4.17
C SER A 734 3.03 30.41 -2.67
N LEU A 735 3.14 31.58 -2.03
CA LEU A 735 3.18 31.72 -0.57
C LEU A 735 1.90 31.19 0.12
N GLU A 736 0.82 31.01 -0.64
CA GLU A 736 -0.48 30.48 -0.18
C GLU A 736 -0.62 28.96 -0.37
N ASP A 737 0.39 28.26 -0.92
CA ASP A 737 0.32 26.82 -1.13
C ASP A 737 0.30 26.05 0.21
N LYS A 738 -0.43 24.93 0.23
CA LYS A 738 -0.81 24.20 1.46
C LYS A 738 0.37 23.88 2.37
N MET A 739 1.50 23.44 1.79
CA MET A 739 2.70 23.08 2.54
C MET A 739 3.29 24.27 3.32
N PHE A 740 3.35 25.47 2.71
CA PHE A 740 3.93 26.64 3.36
C PHE A 740 2.99 27.24 4.41
N ASN A 741 1.68 27.16 4.20
CA ASN A 741 0.69 27.54 5.20
C ASN A 741 0.72 26.64 6.44
N VAL A 742 0.78 25.31 6.29
CA VAL A 742 0.78 24.37 7.44
C VAL A 742 2.10 24.39 8.23
N PHE A 743 3.26 24.39 7.55
CA PHE A 743 4.56 24.22 8.22
C PHE A 743 5.40 25.51 8.32
N GLY A 744 4.89 26.62 7.77
CA GLY A 744 5.66 27.86 7.59
C GLY A 744 4.92 29.17 7.91
N ALA A 745 3.69 29.13 8.43
CA ALA A 745 2.81 30.30 8.64
C ALA A 745 3.54 31.56 9.14
N ASP A 746 4.25 31.51 10.27
CA ASP A 746 4.97 32.66 10.85
C ASP A 746 6.00 33.28 9.90
N LYS A 747 6.71 32.45 9.12
CA LYS A 747 7.66 32.91 8.10
C LYS A 747 6.93 33.47 6.87
N MET A 748 5.86 32.81 6.42
CA MET A 748 5.09 33.25 5.26
C MET A 748 4.42 34.60 5.50
N SER A 749 3.85 34.83 6.69
CA SER A 749 3.29 36.14 7.05
C SER A 749 4.35 37.25 7.10
N GLN A 750 5.57 36.95 7.56
CA GLN A 750 6.69 37.91 7.55
C GLN A 750 7.19 38.22 6.14
N LEU A 751 7.27 37.21 5.27
CA LEU A 751 7.67 37.37 3.87
C LEU A 751 6.62 38.14 3.07
N ARG A 752 5.33 37.79 3.21
CA ARG A 752 4.21 38.50 2.57
C ARG A 752 4.22 39.99 2.94
N LEU A 753 4.26 40.31 4.23
CA LEU A 753 4.34 41.69 4.73
C LEU A 753 5.58 42.47 4.21
N ALA A 754 6.66 41.78 3.85
CA ALA A 754 7.85 42.39 3.27
C ALA A 754 7.75 42.61 1.74
N PHE A 755 6.98 41.77 1.02
CA PHE A 755 6.81 41.84 -0.43
C PHE A 755 5.54 42.58 -0.88
N ASP A 756 4.52 42.72 -0.03
CA ASP A 756 3.31 43.55 -0.26
C ASP A 756 3.64 45.04 -0.57
N PHE A 757 4.90 45.47 -0.34
CA PHE A 757 5.42 46.81 -0.64
C PHE A 757 6.22 46.91 -1.96
N ALA A 758 6.47 45.79 -2.67
CA ALA A 758 7.40 45.76 -3.81
C ALA A 758 6.80 46.24 -5.13
N GLY A 759 5.52 45.91 -5.39
CA GLY A 759 4.77 46.32 -6.58
C GLY A 759 4.65 45.24 -7.67
N ASP A 760 3.55 45.36 -8.43
CA ASP A 760 3.02 44.45 -9.46
C ASP A 760 2.73 43.00 -9.02
N ASP A 761 1.43 42.67 -8.92
CA ASP A 761 0.93 41.37 -8.43
C ASP A 761 1.17 40.19 -9.40
N GLU A 762 1.76 40.43 -10.57
CA GLU A 762 1.98 39.43 -11.63
C GLU A 762 3.43 38.97 -11.85
N GLU A 763 4.45 39.69 -11.35
CA GLU A 763 5.85 39.27 -11.50
C GLU A 763 6.28 38.24 -10.43
N PRO A 764 7.15 37.27 -10.78
CA PRO A 764 7.65 36.28 -9.82
C PRO A 764 8.67 36.90 -8.85
N LEU A 765 8.42 36.73 -7.55
CA LEU A 765 9.26 37.16 -6.45
C LEU A 765 10.62 36.44 -6.45
N SER A 766 11.68 37.13 -6.89
CA SER A 766 13.04 36.59 -6.92
C SER A 766 13.87 37.03 -5.69
N SER A 767 14.27 36.10 -4.83
CA SER A 767 15.22 36.36 -3.74
C SER A 767 15.90 35.10 -3.21
N ASP A 768 17.22 35.14 -3.06
CA ASP A 768 18.04 34.14 -2.37
C ASP A 768 17.48 33.73 -0.99
N LEU A 769 16.96 34.70 -0.24
CA LEU A 769 16.40 34.49 1.10
C LEU A 769 15.06 33.75 1.04
N LEU A 770 14.28 33.98 -0.01
CA LEU A 770 13.00 33.32 -0.26
C LEU A 770 13.24 31.84 -0.65
N THR A 771 14.09 31.58 -1.64
CA THR A 771 14.43 30.21 -2.08
C THR A 771 15.02 29.35 -0.95
N LYS A 772 15.88 29.94 -0.11
CA LYS A 772 16.43 29.29 1.11
C LYS A 772 15.34 29.05 2.16
N SER A 773 14.41 29.99 2.36
CA SER A 773 13.32 29.85 3.34
C SER A 773 12.31 28.77 2.96
N LEU A 774 11.93 28.70 1.69
CA LEU A 774 10.98 27.68 1.17
C LEU A 774 11.60 26.28 1.23
N SER A 775 12.87 26.15 0.83
CA SER A 775 13.59 24.86 0.92
C SER A 775 13.79 24.41 2.38
N SER A 776 14.04 25.34 3.31
CA SER A 776 14.08 25.09 4.76
C SER A 776 12.72 24.68 5.36
N ILE A 777 11.60 24.94 4.69
CA ILE A 777 10.28 24.44 5.10
C ILE A 777 10.07 23.02 4.55
N GLN A 778 10.42 22.77 3.28
CA GLN A 778 10.36 21.42 2.70
C GLN A 778 11.21 20.41 3.49
N GLU A 779 12.44 20.77 3.85
CA GLU A 779 13.33 19.97 4.71
C GLU A 779 12.69 19.64 6.08
N LYS A 780 11.89 20.55 6.65
CA LYS A 780 11.14 20.27 7.89
C LYS A 780 10.01 19.27 7.68
N VAL A 781 9.33 19.30 6.54
CA VAL A 781 8.26 18.35 6.19
C VAL A 781 8.83 16.96 5.97
N GLU A 782 9.97 16.86 5.28
CA GLU A 782 10.71 15.61 5.10
C GLU A 782 11.12 14.99 6.45
N ASN A 783 11.70 15.79 7.36
CA ASN A 783 12.06 15.33 8.70
C ASN A 783 10.83 14.96 9.56
N PHE A 784 9.73 15.73 9.48
CA PHE A 784 8.48 15.41 10.20
C PHE A 784 7.90 14.05 9.81
N TYR A 785 7.82 13.75 8.50
CA TYR A 785 7.37 12.42 8.06
C TYR A 785 8.39 11.31 8.35
N LYS A 786 9.69 11.62 8.32
CA LYS A 786 10.74 10.70 8.75
C LYS A 786 10.62 10.32 10.22
N ASP A 787 10.33 11.28 11.10
CA ASP A 787 10.10 11.04 12.52
C ASP A 787 8.85 10.18 12.75
N ILE A 788 7.77 10.38 11.98
CA ILE A 788 6.57 9.53 12.02
C ILE A 788 6.92 8.08 11.66
N ARG A 789 7.59 7.84 10.52
CA ARG A 789 8.02 6.48 10.10
C ARG A 789 8.98 5.83 11.09
N SER A 790 9.96 6.60 11.57
CA SER A 790 10.96 6.13 12.52
C SER A 790 10.31 5.70 13.83
N ASN A 791 9.33 6.45 14.33
CA ASN A 791 8.56 6.07 15.51
C ASN A 791 7.67 4.84 15.25
N LEU A 792 6.93 4.80 14.13
CA LEU A 792 6.10 3.64 13.76
C LEU A 792 6.92 2.34 13.75
N PHE A 793 8.06 2.34 13.06
CA PHE A 793 8.96 1.18 13.00
C PHE A 793 9.61 0.88 14.35
N LYS A 794 10.00 1.89 15.14
CA LYS A 794 10.56 1.71 16.48
C LYS A 794 9.61 0.95 17.41
N TYR A 795 8.31 1.24 17.35
CA TYR A 795 7.28 0.50 18.10
C TYR A 795 6.99 -0.88 17.48
N ASP A 796 6.82 -0.98 16.15
CA ASP A 796 6.57 -2.27 15.48
C ASP A 796 7.72 -3.27 15.62
N LYS A 797 8.98 -2.85 15.83
CA LYS A 797 10.10 -3.80 16.10
C LYS A 797 9.84 -4.75 17.26
N ILE A 798 9.13 -4.32 18.31
CA ILE A 798 8.75 -5.20 19.43
C ILE A 798 7.60 -6.13 19.02
N ILE A 799 6.62 -5.59 18.28
CA ILE A 799 5.50 -6.37 17.75
C ILE A 799 6.00 -7.41 16.74
N ASP A 800 7.01 -7.10 15.93
CA ASP A 800 7.59 -8.00 14.94
C ASP A 800 8.32 -9.19 15.58
N ALA A 801 9.10 -8.95 16.63
CA ALA A 801 9.74 -10.02 17.39
C ALA A 801 8.69 -10.99 17.98
N GLN A 802 7.59 -10.45 18.51
CA GLN A 802 6.46 -11.22 19.03
C GLN A 802 5.70 -11.96 17.91
N ARG A 803 5.44 -11.27 16.79
CA ARG A 803 4.76 -11.75 15.58
C ARG A 803 5.52 -12.90 14.92
N ARG A 804 6.84 -12.81 14.76
CA ARG A 804 7.68 -13.89 14.24
C ARG A 804 7.61 -15.14 15.11
N VAL A 805 7.70 -15.00 16.44
CA VAL A 805 7.59 -16.14 17.38
C VAL A 805 6.18 -16.76 17.37
N PHE A 806 5.14 -15.92 17.33
CA PHE A 806 3.75 -16.37 17.30
C PHE A 806 3.39 -17.06 15.98
N TYR A 807 3.70 -16.45 14.83
CA TYR A 807 3.45 -17.02 13.50
C TYR A 807 4.27 -18.30 13.24
N LEU A 808 5.53 -18.38 13.72
CA LEU A 808 6.31 -19.62 13.63
C LEU A 808 5.64 -20.77 14.38
N ARG A 809 5.15 -20.53 15.61
CA ARG A 809 4.37 -21.53 16.37
C ARG A 809 3.06 -21.89 15.69
N ARG A 810 2.30 -20.91 15.21
CA ARG A 810 1.02 -21.10 14.48
C ARG A 810 1.23 -21.93 13.21
N SER A 811 2.25 -21.61 12.42
CA SER A 811 2.63 -22.35 11.20
C SER A 811 3.09 -23.77 11.52
N GLY A 812 3.76 -23.98 12.66
CA GLY A 812 4.01 -25.29 13.24
C GLY A 812 2.71 -26.08 13.44
N VAL A 813 1.74 -25.57 14.21
CA VAL A 813 0.42 -26.22 14.42
C VAL A 813 -0.32 -26.47 13.11
N LEU A 814 -0.26 -25.53 12.16
CA LEU A 814 -0.91 -25.64 10.85
C LEU A 814 -0.33 -26.80 10.00
N ARG A 815 0.99 -27.03 10.10
CA ARG A 815 1.71 -28.09 9.37
C ARG A 815 1.87 -29.39 10.15
N ALA A 816 1.60 -29.38 11.45
CA ALA A 816 1.83 -30.49 12.36
C ALA A 816 1.07 -31.76 11.96
N ASP A 817 1.75 -32.90 12.09
CA ASP A 817 1.14 -34.23 11.92
C ASP A 817 0.27 -34.62 13.13
N ARG A 818 -0.40 -35.78 13.05
CA ARG A 818 -1.28 -36.26 14.12
C ARG A 818 -0.54 -36.53 15.43
N GLY A 819 0.70 -37.03 15.38
CA GLY A 819 1.53 -37.27 16.56
C GLY A 819 1.96 -35.97 17.21
N GLU A 820 2.44 -35.01 16.41
CA GLU A 820 2.86 -33.68 16.88
C GLU A 820 1.69 -32.90 17.52
N LEU A 821 0.49 -32.96 16.92
CA LEU A 821 -0.72 -32.35 17.51
C LEU A 821 -1.09 -32.97 18.87
N ILE A 822 -0.95 -34.29 19.01
CA ILE A 822 -1.21 -35.00 20.27
C ILE A 822 -0.16 -34.64 21.32
N GLU A 823 1.13 -34.58 20.95
CA GLU A 823 2.21 -34.17 21.86
C GLU A 823 2.01 -32.72 22.35
N LEU A 824 1.65 -31.79 21.46
CA LEU A 824 1.34 -30.40 21.80
C LEU A 824 0.16 -30.28 22.76
N LEU A 825 -0.98 -30.93 22.49
CA LEU A 825 -2.14 -30.92 23.40
C LEU A 825 -1.79 -31.53 24.77
N THR A 826 -1.03 -32.62 24.76
CA THR A 826 -0.57 -33.30 25.98
C THR A 826 0.39 -32.41 26.77
N GLN A 827 1.30 -31.69 26.11
CA GLN A 827 2.14 -30.70 26.76
C GLN A 827 1.31 -29.56 27.35
N TYR A 828 0.40 -28.95 26.60
CA TYR A 828 -0.42 -27.84 27.07
C TYR A 828 -1.28 -28.24 28.28
N ALA A 829 -1.80 -29.47 28.32
CA ALA A 829 -2.52 -30.01 29.48
C ALA A 829 -1.60 -30.21 30.70
N ARG A 830 -0.39 -30.78 30.53
CA ARG A 830 0.62 -30.92 31.60
C ARG A 830 1.05 -29.57 32.16
N ASP A 831 1.40 -28.63 31.29
CA ASP A 831 1.89 -27.30 31.70
C ASP A 831 0.76 -26.47 32.34
N THR A 832 -0.49 -26.66 31.92
CA THR A 832 -1.65 -26.09 32.62
C THR A 832 -1.85 -26.70 34.02
N ALA A 833 -1.64 -28.00 34.19
CA ALA A 833 -1.73 -28.65 35.51
C ALA A 833 -0.66 -28.10 36.48
N ARG A 834 0.57 -27.88 35.99
CA ARG A 834 1.65 -27.20 36.72
C ARG A 834 1.27 -25.77 37.07
N ASP A 835 0.80 -24.99 36.10
CA ASP A 835 0.39 -23.60 36.28
C ASP A 835 -0.68 -23.46 37.36
N VAL A 836 -1.70 -24.33 37.37
CA VAL A 836 -2.75 -24.29 38.39
C VAL A 836 -2.14 -24.56 39.78
N LEU A 837 -1.39 -25.65 39.94
CA LEU A 837 -0.73 -25.97 41.22
C LEU A 837 0.20 -24.85 41.69
N ALA A 838 1.00 -24.26 40.80
CA ALA A 838 1.89 -23.14 41.11
C ALA A 838 1.13 -21.87 41.57
N ASN A 839 -0.04 -21.59 40.98
CA ASN A 839 -0.86 -20.45 41.40
C ASN A 839 -1.58 -20.71 42.74
N THR A 840 -2.13 -21.91 42.96
CA THR A 840 -2.78 -22.28 44.24
C THR A 840 -1.77 -22.33 45.40
N THR A 841 -0.54 -22.78 45.14
CA THR A 841 0.55 -22.82 46.14
C THR A 841 1.14 -21.45 46.43
N ALA A 842 1.25 -20.55 45.44
CA ALA A 842 1.66 -19.16 45.66
C ALA A 842 0.69 -18.40 46.58
N TRP A 843 -0.63 -18.67 46.48
CA TRP A 843 -1.64 -18.14 47.41
C TRP A 843 -1.47 -18.68 48.84
N ALA A 844 -1.03 -19.94 48.98
CA ALA A 844 -0.88 -20.64 50.25
C ALA A 844 0.51 -20.52 50.91
N ALA A 845 1.43 -19.71 50.36
CA ALA A 845 2.84 -19.61 50.78
C ALA A 845 3.11 -19.12 52.22
N SER A 846 2.08 -19.05 53.07
CA SER A 846 2.16 -18.69 54.50
C SER A 846 2.15 -19.90 55.45
N GLN A 847 1.83 -21.12 54.98
CA GLN A 847 1.64 -22.31 55.84
C GLN A 847 2.22 -23.58 55.18
N PRO A 848 3.38 -24.11 55.66
CA PRO A 848 3.97 -25.35 55.12
C PRO A 848 3.12 -26.60 55.31
N ASP A 849 2.35 -26.67 56.40
CA ASP A 849 1.59 -27.86 56.79
C ASP A 849 0.29 -28.05 55.97
N ALA A 850 -0.15 -27.03 55.21
CA ALA A 850 -1.38 -27.04 54.42
C ALA A 850 -1.22 -27.68 53.02
N LEU A 851 -0.14 -28.41 52.77
CA LEU A 851 0.24 -28.89 51.44
C LEU A 851 -0.86 -29.72 50.74
N LEU A 852 -1.58 -30.57 51.48
CA LEU A 852 -2.66 -31.37 50.90
C LEU A 852 -3.99 -30.61 50.75
N ASP A 853 -4.28 -29.60 51.55
CA ASP A 853 -5.44 -28.72 51.33
C ASP A 853 -5.27 -27.94 50.00
N VAL A 854 -4.04 -27.50 49.75
CA VAL A 854 -3.63 -26.84 48.50
C VAL A 854 -3.67 -27.81 47.32
N ALA A 855 -3.24 -29.06 47.53
CA ALA A 855 -3.34 -30.14 46.55
C ALA A 855 -4.80 -30.46 46.19
N ALA A 856 -5.69 -30.52 47.18
CA ALA A 856 -7.13 -30.74 46.99
C ALA A 856 -7.76 -29.57 46.23
N ALA A 857 -7.47 -28.32 46.63
CA ALA A 857 -7.94 -27.13 45.93
C ALA A 857 -7.48 -27.08 44.45
N ALA A 858 -6.20 -27.40 44.18
CA ALA A 858 -5.68 -27.50 42.82
C ALA A 858 -6.34 -28.65 42.01
N THR A 859 -6.60 -29.79 42.64
CA THR A 859 -7.31 -30.93 42.04
C THR A 859 -8.73 -30.56 41.64
N ILE A 860 -9.50 -29.97 42.57
CA ILE A 860 -10.87 -29.51 42.33
C ILE A 860 -10.92 -28.45 41.23
N GLN A 861 -9.92 -27.55 41.20
CA GLN A 861 -9.79 -26.56 40.13
C GLN A 861 -9.51 -27.23 38.76
N LEU A 862 -8.63 -28.23 38.70
CA LEU A 862 -8.32 -28.95 37.47
C LEU A 862 -9.48 -29.83 36.99
N GLN A 863 -10.17 -30.55 37.87
CA GLN A 863 -11.39 -31.29 37.54
C GLN A 863 -12.48 -30.38 36.94
N ARG A 864 -12.63 -29.15 37.47
CA ARG A 864 -13.57 -28.14 36.93
C ARG A 864 -13.13 -27.55 35.60
N MET A 865 -11.83 -27.40 35.38
CA MET A 865 -11.26 -26.91 34.12
C MET A 865 -11.23 -27.99 33.02
N PHE A 866 -11.17 -29.27 33.41
CA PHE A 866 -11.06 -30.42 32.52
C PHE A 866 -12.05 -31.55 32.91
N PRO A 867 -13.38 -31.36 32.71
CA PRO A 867 -14.37 -32.32 33.20
C PRO A 867 -14.18 -33.75 32.67
N GLN A 868 -13.75 -33.91 31.41
CA GLN A 868 -13.46 -35.22 30.80
C GLN A 868 -12.18 -35.87 31.36
N ALA A 869 -11.25 -35.10 31.91
CA ALA A 869 -10.01 -35.60 32.51
C ALA A 869 -10.17 -36.00 33.99
N ALA A 870 -11.26 -35.58 34.66
CA ALA A 870 -11.44 -35.77 36.11
C ALA A 870 -11.19 -37.21 36.56
N SER A 871 -11.87 -38.19 35.95
CA SER A 871 -11.71 -39.62 36.29
C SER A 871 -10.28 -40.17 36.07
N ALA A 872 -9.50 -39.58 35.16
CA ALA A 872 -8.11 -39.96 34.92
C ALA A 872 -7.14 -39.29 35.91
N ILE A 873 -7.47 -38.09 36.38
CA ILE A 873 -6.79 -37.39 37.48
C ILE A 873 -7.02 -38.15 38.79
N ASP A 874 -8.27 -38.52 39.08
CA ASP A 874 -8.65 -39.26 40.29
C ASP A 874 -7.92 -40.60 40.38
N LEU A 875 -7.80 -41.33 39.27
CA LEU A 875 -7.13 -42.63 39.20
C LEU A 875 -5.60 -42.54 39.35
N GLU A 876 -4.97 -41.46 38.87
CA GLU A 876 -3.55 -41.19 39.12
C GLU A 876 -3.31 -40.77 40.60
N ILE A 877 -4.21 -39.98 41.18
CA ILE A 877 -4.17 -39.57 42.59
C ILE A 877 -4.34 -40.78 43.53
N ALA A 878 -5.32 -41.65 43.29
CA ALA A 878 -5.51 -42.88 44.06
C ALA A 878 -4.32 -43.87 43.92
N SER A 879 -3.51 -43.74 42.86
CA SER A 879 -2.25 -44.48 42.73
C SER A 879 -1.08 -43.86 43.51
N LEU A 880 -1.23 -42.65 44.05
CA LEU A 880 -0.23 -41.95 44.87
C LEU A 880 -0.56 -42.01 46.38
N LEU A 881 -1.85 -42.07 46.75
CA LEU A 881 -2.33 -41.95 48.13
C LEU A 881 -2.66 -43.29 48.82
N ASP A 882 -2.38 -44.41 48.18
CA ASP A 882 -3.02 -45.73 48.36
C ASP A 882 -4.48 -45.77 47.87
N LYS A 883 -4.89 -46.94 47.34
CA LYS A 883 -5.98 -47.09 46.36
C LYS A 883 -7.40 -46.78 46.84
N ASP A 884 -7.58 -46.56 48.13
CA ASP A 884 -8.89 -46.37 48.78
C ASP A 884 -9.00 -44.99 49.47
N GLU A 885 -8.01 -44.08 49.31
CA GLU A 885 -8.00 -42.73 49.88
C GLU A 885 -8.04 -41.63 48.81
N ASP A 886 -8.82 -40.57 49.07
CA ASP A 886 -8.83 -39.32 48.30
C ASP A 886 -7.94 -38.24 48.94
N VAL A 887 -7.77 -37.09 48.25
CA VAL A 887 -6.87 -36.02 48.71
C VAL A 887 -7.33 -35.43 50.05
N GLU A 888 -8.64 -35.30 50.26
CA GLU A 888 -9.20 -34.75 51.52
C GLU A 888 -8.99 -35.71 52.70
N SER A 889 -9.15 -37.03 52.48
CA SER A 889 -8.85 -38.05 53.50
C SER A 889 -7.36 -38.12 53.82
N ALA A 890 -6.50 -38.07 52.79
CA ALA A 890 -5.05 -38.07 52.98
C ALA A 890 -4.54 -36.78 53.67
N ALA A 891 -5.19 -35.64 53.43
CA ALA A 891 -4.96 -34.39 54.16
C ALA A 891 -5.31 -34.54 55.64
N ALA A 892 -6.52 -35.02 55.94
CA ALA A 892 -6.98 -35.27 57.31
C ALA A 892 -6.15 -36.33 58.05
N ALA A 893 -5.55 -37.29 57.32
CA ALA A 893 -4.63 -38.30 57.85
C ALA A 893 -3.19 -37.78 58.07
N GLY A 894 -2.84 -36.60 57.57
CA GLY A 894 -1.50 -36.02 57.69
C GLY A 894 -0.41 -36.79 56.94
N LYS A 895 -0.76 -37.45 55.81
CA LYS A 895 0.24 -38.13 54.96
C LYS A 895 1.23 -37.10 54.38
N ASN A 896 2.51 -37.44 54.32
CA ASN A 896 3.54 -36.53 53.81
C ASN A 896 3.91 -36.87 52.35
N VAL A 897 3.31 -36.15 51.41
CA VAL A 897 3.52 -36.28 49.96
C VAL A 897 4.42 -35.14 49.48
N ARG A 898 5.36 -35.40 48.56
CA ARG A 898 6.21 -34.34 48.00
C ARG A 898 5.48 -33.57 46.91
N MET A 899 5.73 -32.26 46.83
CA MET A 899 5.19 -31.40 45.77
C MET A 899 5.54 -31.93 44.36
N GLU A 900 6.78 -32.36 44.15
CA GLU A 900 7.28 -32.88 42.86
C GLU A 900 6.52 -34.13 42.41
N ASP A 901 6.27 -35.07 43.34
CA ASP A 901 5.52 -36.30 43.07
C ASP A 901 4.03 -36.00 42.78
N PHE A 902 3.45 -35.00 43.46
CA PHE A 902 2.08 -34.56 43.25
C PHE A 902 1.89 -33.79 41.92
N GLU A 903 2.79 -32.85 41.60
CA GLU A 903 2.84 -32.15 40.31
C GLU A 903 2.93 -33.15 39.15
N ALA A 904 3.86 -34.10 39.24
CA ALA A 904 4.02 -35.15 38.24
C ALA A 904 2.75 -36.02 38.11
N THR A 905 1.99 -36.20 39.19
CA THR A 905 0.75 -37.00 39.20
C THR A 905 -0.42 -36.26 38.56
N LEU A 906 -0.63 -34.98 38.87
CA LEU A 906 -1.59 -34.13 38.15
C LEU A 906 -1.25 -34.02 36.66
N ALA A 907 0.03 -33.87 36.31
CA ALA A 907 0.48 -33.81 34.92
C ALA A 907 0.23 -35.13 34.15
N ARG A 908 0.36 -36.30 34.80
CA ARG A 908 -0.03 -37.60 34.20
C ARG A 908 -1.55 -37.74 34.06
N GLY A 909 -2.32 -37.32 35.06
CA GLY A 909 -3.79 -37.34 35.00
C GLY A 909 -4.34 -36.48 33.86
N ALA A 910 -3.83 -35.26 33.72
CA ALA A 910 -4.18 -34.37 32.61
C ALA A 910 -3.80 -34.94 31.23
N ALA A 911 -2.63 -35.60 31.12
CA ALA A 911 -2.21 -36.26 29.89
C ALA A 911 -3.13 -37.43 29.49
N ARG A 912 -3.47 -38.32 30.44
CA ARG A 912 -4.46 -39.40 30.22
C ARG A 912 -5.85 -38.86 29.84
N GLY A 913 -6.23 -37.70 30.37
CA GLY A 913 -7.46 -36.99 29.97
C GLY A 913 -7.46 -36.59 28.49
N VAL A 914 -6.31 -36.11 27.97
CA VAL A 914 -6.13 -35.82 26.54
C VAL A 914 -6.24 -37.11 25.71
N GLU A 915 -5.57 -38.19 26.12
CA GLU A 915 -5.65 -39.51 25.46
C GLU A 915 -7.10 -40.03 25.38
N ALA A 916 -7.86 -39.94 26.48
CA ALA A 916 -9.25 -40.36 26.54
C ALA A 916 -10.18 -39.50 25.64
N GLN A 917 -9.97 -38.18 25.63
CA GLN A 917 -10.73 -37.26 24.79
C GLN A 917 -10.44 -37.45 23.29
N ILE A 918 -9.19 -37.75 22.91
CA ILE A 918 -8.83 -38.13 21.52
C ILE A 918 -9.57 -39.41 21.12
N ALA A 919 -9.56 -40.45 21.97
CA ALA A 919 -10.26 -41.70 21.70
C ALA A 919 -11.79 -41.52 21.57
N ALA A 920 -12.38 -40.59 22.34
CA ALA A 920 -13.78 -40.22 22.21
C ALA A 920 -14.08 -39.48 20.88
N ILE A 921 -13.17 -38.61 20.42
CA ILE A 921 -13.27 -37.93 19.12
C ILE A 921 -13.12 -38.94 17.96
N ASP A 922 -12.10 -39.82 17.98
CA ASP A 922 -11.92 -40.88 16.98
C ASP A 922 -13.18 -41.76 16.87
N ALA A 923 -13.76 -42.16 17.99
CA ALA A 923 -14.95 -43.00 18.03
C ALA A 923 -16.18 -42.31 17.41
N LYS A 924 -16.43 -41.02 17.70
CA LYS A 924 -17.52 -40.26 17.05
C LYS A 924 -17.21 -39.92 15.59
N ALA A 925 -15.93 -39.76 15.23
CA ALA A 925 -15.44 -39.55 13.85
C ALA A 925 -15.41 -40.83 13.00
N GLN A 926 -16.01 -41.94 13.47
CA GLN A 926 -16.03 -43.25 12.78
C GLN A 926 -14.62 -43.84 12.51
N ASN A 927 -13.62 -43.39 13.28
CA ASN A 927 -12.19 -43.64 13.10
C ASN A 927 -11.56 -42.97 11.85
N ASP A 928 -12.17 -41.91 11.32
CA ASP A 928 -11.50 -41.02 10.36
C ASP A 928 -10.39 -40.22 11.08
N ALA A 929 -9.15 -40.65 10.85
CA ALA A 929 -7.98 -40.09 11.48
C ALA A 929 -7.63 -38.68 11.00
N ASP A 930 -8.01 -38.32 9.78
CA ASP A 930 -7.75 -37.01 9.18
C ASP A 930 -8.76 -35.98 9.71
N LEU A 931 -10.04 -36.36 9.81
CA LEU A 931 -11.09 -35.55 10.45
C LEU A 931 -10.77 -35.27 11.92
N ALA A 932 -10.38 -36.28 12.69
CA ALA A 932 -9.96 -36.11 14.09
C ALA A 932 -8.75 -35.15 14.21
N SER A 933 -7.76 -35.28 13.32
CA SER A 933 -6.58 -34.39 13.27
C SER A 933 -6.97 -32.96 12.88
N ALA A 934 -7.90 -32.79 11.96
CA ALA A 934 -8.39 -31.48 11.51
C ALA A 934 -9.23 -30.76 12.59
N VAL A 935 -9.93 -31.50 13.46
CA VAL A 935 -10.58 -30.97 14.67
C VAL A 935 -9.54 -30.52 15.70
N MET A 936 -8.52 -31.35 16.01
CA MET A 936 -7.43 -30.97 16.93
C MET A 936 -6.71 -29.70 16.46
N ARG A 937 -6.30 -29.66 15.18
CA ARG A 937 -5.65 -28.48 14.57
C ARG A 937 -6.52 -27.23 14.66
N PHE A 938 -7.80 -27.33 14.30
CA PHE A 938 -8.74 -26.20 14.35
C PHE A 938 -8.89 -25.62 15.76
N MET A 939 -9.05 -26.48 16.78
CA MET A 939 -9.23 -26.01 18.17
C MET A 939 -8.01 -25.25 18.68
N ILE A 940 -6.79 -25.71 18.37
CA ILE A 940 -5.55 -25.00 18.74
C ILE A 940 -5.44 -23.67 17.97
N LEU A 941 -5.59 -23.69 16.63
CA LEU A 941 -5.48 -22.48 15.81
C LEU A 941 -6.50 -21.40 16.21
N ARG A 942 -7.72 -21.79 16.59
CA ARG A 942 -8.76 -20.86 17.04
C ARG A 942 -8.37 -20.09 18.29
N GLU A 943 -7.80 -20.73 19.30
CA GLU A 943 -7.37 -20.04 20.53
C GLU A 943 -6.06 -19.26 20.34
N PHE A 944 -5.18 -19.69 19.42
CA PHE A 944 -4.06 -18.88 18.93
C PHE A 944 -4.56 -17.55 18.31
N ASP A 945 -5.47 -17.63 17.34
CA ASP A 945 -5.97 -16.48 16.58
C ASP A 945 -6.81 -15.53 17.44
N ARG A 946 -7.59 -16.08 18.39
CA ARG A 946 -8.28 -15.29 19.41
C ARG A 946 -7.29 -14.54 20.28
N GLY A 947 -6.32 -15.24 20.87
CA GLY A 947 -5.34 -14.63 21.77
C GLY A 947 -4.55 -13.52 21.07
N TRP A 948 -4.14 -13.72 19.82
CA TRP A 948 -3.41 -12.70 19.06
C TRP A 948 -4.25 -11.44 18.78
N LYS A 949 -5.55 -11.58 18.47
CA LYS A 949 -6.48 -10.45 18.33
C LYS A 949 -6.62 -9.67 19.63
N ASP A 950 -6.81 -10.37 20.75
CA ASP A 950 -6.93 -9.75 22.09
C ASP A 950 -5.63 -9.05 22.52
N HIS A 951 -4.47 -9.59 22.13
CA HIS A 951 -3.14 -9.01 22.35
C HIS A 951 -2.88 -7.78 21.47
N LEU A 952 -3.18 -7.83 20.16
CA LEU A 952 -3.07 -6.66 19.28
C LEU A 952 -3.96 -5.51 19.78
N ARG A 953 -5.19 -5.81 20.22
CA ARG A 953 -6.09 -4.82 20.83
C ARG A 953 -5.53 -4.22 22.12
N GLU A 954 -4.86 -5.02 22.95
CA GLU A 954 -4.19 -4.52 24.14
C GLU A 954 -2.97 -3.67 23.82
N LEU A 955 -2.19 -4.04 22.80
CA LEU A 955 -1.05 -3.27 22.32
C LEU A 955 -1.46 -1.93 21.69
N ASP A 956 -2.55 -1.87 20.93
CA ASP A 956 -3.08 -0.61 20.41
C ASP A 956 -3.49 0.34 21.55
N LEU A 957 -4.20 -0.15 22.58
CA LEU A 957 -4.53 0.62 23.79
C LEU A 957 -3.27 1.06 24.56
N LEU A 958 -2.31 0.15 24.76
CA LEU A 958 -1.06 0.41 25.46
C LEU A 958 -0.25 1.52 24.76
N ARG A 959 -0.29 1.58 23.43
CA ARG A 959 0.41 2.62 22.65
C ARG A 959 -0.18 4.01 22.91
N GLU A 960 -1.49 4.11 23.10
CA GLU A 960 -2.15 5.36 23.47
C GLU A 960 -1.86 5.78 24.92
N THR A 961 -1.92 4.84 25.89
CA THR A 961 -1.75 5.16 27.31
C THR A 961 -0.30 5.42 27.71
N VAL A 962 0.67 4.71 27.12
CA VAL A 962 2.11 4.89 27.43
C VAL A 962 2.61 6.30 27.02
N GLY A 963 1.98 6.94 26.03
CA GLY A 963 2.24 8.34 25.69
C GLY A 963 2.04 9.32 26.86
N PHE A 964 1.16 9.00 27.82
CA PHE A 964 0.94 9.81 29.02
C PHE A 964 2.03 9.59 30.09
N GLN A 965 2.73 8.45 30.08
CA GLN A 965 3.78 8.16 31.07
C GLN A 965 5.03 9.05 30.89
N ALA A 966 5.14 9.74 29.76
CA ALA A 966 6.11 10.83 29.52
C ALA A 966 6.05 11.94 30.59
N PHE A 967 4.86 12.24 31.15
CA PHE A 967 4.70 13.23 32.21
C PHE A 967 5.42 12.83 33.52
N SER A 968 5.74 11.56 33.70
CA SER A 968 6.46 11.02 34.87
C SER A 968 7.98 10.91 34.67
N GLN A 969 8.56 11.58 33.66
CA GLN A 969 9.99 11.56 33.31
C GLN A 969 10.57 10.19 32.93
N LYS A 970 9.72 9.18 32.71
CA LYS A 970 10.10 7.88 32.13
C LYS A 970 10.15 7.98 30.60
N ASP A 971 11.05 7.23 29.95
CA ASP A 971 11.03 7.05 28.49
C ASP A 971 9.81 6.18 28.11
N PRO A 972 8.82 6.70 27.36
CA PRO A 972 7.66 5.93 26.94
C PRO A 972 8.04 4.66 26.18
N TYR A 973 9.16 4.66 25.45
CA TYR A 973 9.58 3.48 24.71
C TYR A 973 10.09 2.34 25.60
N GLN A 974 10.69 2.66 26.74
CA GLN A 974 11.14 1.65 27.70
C GLN A 974 9.94 1.01 28.40
N GLU A 975 8.99 1.83 28.84
CA GLU A 975 7.74 1.35 29.44
C GLU A 975 6.90 0.52 28.46
N TRP A 976 6.76 0.98 27.22
CA TRP A 976 6.19 0.18 26.12
C TRP A 976 6.88 -1.19 26.02
N THR A 977 8.21 -1.22 25.96
CA THR A 977 8.99 -2.45 25.76
C THR A 977 8.86 -3.41 26.95
N ILE A 978 8.73 -2.90 28.18
CA ILE A 978 8.50 -3.74 29.37
C ILE A 978 7.08 -4.30 29.35
N GLN A 979 6.07 -3.43 29.20
CA GLN A 979 4.66 -3.79 29.37
C GLN A 979 4.14 -4.66 28.22
N SER A 980 4.58 -4.42 26.97
CA SER A 980 4.24 -5.25 25.80
C SER A 980 4.87 -6.64 25.82
N ASN A 981 6.10 -6.79 26.32
CA ASN A 981 6.72 -8.11 26.48
C ASN A 981 6.11 -8.90 27.64
N GLU A 982 5.67 -8.22 28.69
CA GLU A 982 4.91 -8.87 29.76
C GLU A 982 3.52 -9.32 29.30
N ALA A 983 2.82 -8.51 28.49
CA ALA A 983 1.59 -8.93 27.81
C ALA A 983 1.80 -10.20 26.97
N PHE A 984 2.89 -10.26 26.19
CA PHE A 984 3.17 -11.40 25.30
C PHE A 984 3.53 -12.71 26.02
N LYS A 985 4.15 -12.65 27.22
CA LYS A 985 4.30 -13.83 28.08
C LYS A 985 2.93 -14.35 28.54
N GLN A 986 2.08 -13.43 29.01
CA GLN A 986 0.75 -13.76 29.53
C GLN A 986 -0.15 -14.31 28.41
N LEU A 987 -0.03 -13.78 27.18
CA LEU A 987 -0.61 -14.35 25.97
C LEU A 987 -0.16 -15.79 25.74
N SER A 988 1.15 -16.07 25.76
CA SER A 988 1.68 -17.42 25.51
C SER A 988 1.12 -18.44 26.50
N ALA A 989 1.09 -18.12 27.80
CA ALA A 989 0.51 -18.98 28.83
C ALA A 989 -1.02 -19.13 28.67
N ALA A 990 -1.72 -18.04 28.31
CA ALA A 990 -3.16 -18.07 28.06
C ALA A 990 -3.54 -18.96 26.88
N ILE A 991 -2.81 -18.90 25.75
CA ILE A 991 -3.06 -19.74 24.58
C ILE A 991 -2.98 -21.23 24.93
N TYR A 992 -1.91 -21.67 25.60
CA TYR A 992 -1.74 -23.08 25.97
C TYR A 992 -2.86 -23.54 26.91
N ARG A 993 -3.16 -22.70 27.92
CA ARG A 993 -4.21 -22.93 28.92
C ARG A 993 -5.59 -23.05 28.28
N TYR A 994 -5.99 -22.11 27.43
CA TYR A 994 -7.29 -22.16 26.76
C TYR A 994 -7.37 -23.26 25.71
N SER A 995 -6.29 -23.56 24.98
CA SER A 995 -6.25 -24.71 24.07
C SER A 995 -6.56 -26.02 24.79
N ALA A 996 -5.93 -26.26 25.94
CA ALA A 996 -6.19 -27.45 26.76
C ALA A 996 -7.62 -27.46 27.33
N ILE A 997 -8.10 -26.34 27.90
CA ILE A 997 -9.45 -26.24 28.49
C ILE A 997 -10.52 -26.46 27.42
N THR A 998 -10.43 -25.76 26.28
CA THR A 998 -11.35 -25.89 25.16
C THR A 998 -11.38 -27.33 24.65
N PHE A 999 -10.22 -27.98 24.46
CA PHE A 999 -10.17 -29.36 23.99
C PHE A 999 -10.79 -30.35 24.98
N LEU A 1000 -10.49 -30.23 26.28
CA LEU A 1000 -10.97 -31.13 27.34
C LEU A 1000 -12.39 -30.80 27.86
N SER A 1001 -12.97 -29.68 27.43
CA SER A 1001 -14.37 -29.30 27.70
C SER A 1001 -15.28 -29.49 26.47
N LEU A 1002 -14.73 -29.92 25.34
CA LEU A 1002 -15.45 -30.12 24.08
C LEU A 1002 -16.38 -31.33 24.16
N ASP A 1003 -17.62 -31.20 23.68
CA ASP A 1003 -18.43 -32.36 23.30
C ASP A 1003 -18.00 -32.82 21.90
N PRO A 1004 -17.50 -34.06 21.73
CA PRO A 1004 -17.12 -34.57 20.42
C PRO A 1004 -18.26 -34.66 19.39
N GLU A 1005 -19.54 -34.59 19.81
CA GLU A 1005 -20.68 -34.56 18.87
C GLU A 1005 -20.79 -33.18 18.19
N VAL A 1006 -20.73 -32.10 18.98
CA VAL A 1006 -20.80 -30.72 18.47
C VAL A 1006 -19.56 -30.39 17.61
N ALA A 1007 -18.39 -30.93 18.00
CA ALA A 1007 -17.12 -30.74 17.29
C ALA A 1007 -17.15 -31.16 15.82
N LEU A 1008 -17.83 -32.26 15.51
CA LEU A 1008 -17.87 -32.85 14.17
C LEU A 1008 -18.90 -32.16 13.26
N VAL A 1009 -20.04 -31.74 13.83
CA VAL A 1009 -21.08 -30.98 13.11
C VAL A 1009 -20.53 -29.63 12.62
N GLN A 1010 -19.66 -28.97 13.38
CA GLN A 1010 -19.04 -27.70 12.97
C GLN A 1010 -18.07 -27.80 11.78
N ARG A 1011 -17.76 -29.01 11.28
CA ARG A 1011 -16.95 -29.23 10.06
C ARG A 1011 -17.72 -29.89 8.90
N THR A 1012 -19.03 -30.13 8.98
CA THR A 1012 -19.79 -30.66 7.83
C THR A 1012 -19.93 -29.62 6.69
N PRO A 1013 -19.73 -29.99 5.41
CA PRO A 1013 -19.53 -29.02 4.32
C PRO A 1013 -20.67 -28.01 4.10
N ASP A 1014 -21.93 -28.39 4.36
CA ASP A 1014 -23.10 -27.58 4.05
C ASP A 1014 -23.15 -26.23 4.79
N GLN A 1015 -22.40 -26.08 5.90
CA GLN A 1015 -22.29 -24.80 6.62
C GLN A 1015 -21.10 -23.92 6.19
N GLN A 1016 -20.14 -24.41 5.39
CA GLN A 1016 -19.12 -23.54 4.79
C GLN A 1016 -19.73 -22.52 3.80
N LEU A 1017 -20.89 -22.87 3.21
CA LEU A 1017 -21.72 -21.96 2.41
C LEU A 1017 -22.45 -20.88 3.24
N GLN A 1018 -22.28 -20.85 4.56
CA GLN A 1018 -22.85 -19.83 5.48
C GLN A 1018 -21.80 -19.12 6.34
N GLN A 1019 -20.51 -19.20 5.99
CA GLN A 1019 -19.68 -18.02 6.23
C GLN A 1019 -20.24 -16.88 5.35
N PRO A 1020 -20.35 -15.64 5.85
CA PRO A 1020 -20.56 -14.52 4.95
C PRO A 1020 -19.36 -14.48 4.01
N SER A 1021 -19.60 -14.56 2.70
CA SER A 1021 -18.64 -14.05 1.73
C SER A 1021 -18.32 -12.62 2.17
N LEU A 1022 -17.06 -12.35 2.53
CA LEU A 1022 -16.57 -10.99 2.69
C LEU A 1022 -17.06 -10.20 1.47
N PRO A 1023 -17.74 -9.05 1.66
CA PRO A 1023 -18.26 -8.30 0.52
C PRO A 1023 -17.11 -8.03 -0.44
N ASP A 1024 -17.34 -8.35 -1.71
CA ASP A 1024 -16.33 -8.22 -2.76
C ASP A 1024 -15.75 -6.79 -2.72
N ALA A 1025 -14.45 -6.65 -2.95
CA ALA A 1025 -13.75 -5.37 -2.84
C ALA A 1025 -13.99 -4.51 -4.10
N GLY A 1026 -15.24 -4.39 -4.51
CA GLY A 1026 -15.68 -3.78 -5.75
C GLY A 1026 -16.71 -2.68 -5.53
N GLY A 1027 -16.60 -1.62 -6.32
CA GLY A 1027 -17.65 -0.60 -6.47
C GLY A 1027 -17.84 0.32 -5.28
N VAL A 1028 -17.08 1.43 -5.24
CA VAL A 1028 -17.70 2.67 -4.78
C VAL A 1028 -18.58 3.15 -5.93
N ASP A 1029 -19.88 2.81 -5.88
CA ASP A 1029 -20.87 3.30 -6.84
C ASP A 1029 -21.02 4.81 -6.71
N VAL A 1030 -20.20 5.55 -7.46
CA VAL A 1030 -20.30 7.01 -7.58
C VAL A 1030 -21.49 7.33 -8.49
N VAL A 1031 -22.55 7.87 -7.89
CA VAL A 1031 -23.73 8.35 -8.61
C VAL A 1031 -23.32 9.47 -9.58
N ASP A 1032 -23.32 9.17 -10.87
CA ASP A 1032 -22.89 10.10 -11.92
C ASP A 1032 -23.98 11.16 -12.19
N SER A 1033 -23.67 12.44 -11.95
CA SER A 1033 -24.68 13.49 -11.81
C SER A 1033 -24.83 14.37 -13.05
N ALA A 1034 -25.72 13.94 -13.96
CA ALA A 1034 -26.25 14.67 -15.12
C ALA A 1034 -25.28 14.81 -16.33
N SER A 1035 -25.76 14.91 -17.58
CA SER A 1035 -27.11 15.28 -18.01
C SER A 1035 -27.55 14.74 -19.41
N SER A 1036 -28.86 14.86 -19.66
CA SER A 1036 -29.54 15.00 -20.96
C SER A 1036 -30.08 13.77 -21.73
N SER A 1037 -30.97 14.08 -22.69
CA SER A 1037 -31.66 13.22 -23.68
C SER A 1037 -32.63 12.11 -23.20
N LEU A 1038 -33.92 12.43 -23.34
CA LEU A 1038 -35.02 11.48 -23.57
C LEU A 1038 -34.73 10.55 -24.77
N ASP A 1039 -35.13 9.27 -24.70
CA ASP A 1039 -36.22 8.76 -25.56
C ASP A 1039 -36.80 7.37 -25.12
N ARG A 1040 -38.04 7.08 -25.54
CA ARG A 1040 -38.66 5.73 -25.70
C ARG A 1040 -38.68 4.72 -24.53
N LEU A 1041 -39.76 4.77 -23.74
CA LEU A 1041 -40.44 3.56 -23.23
C LEU A 1041 -41.57 3.13 -24.20
N PRO A 1042 -41.83 1.83 -24.42
CA PRO A 1042 -42.94 1.36 -25.24
C PRO A 1042 -44.30 1.43 -24.50
N PRO A 1043 -45.43 1.60 -25.20
CA PRO A 1043 -46.71 1.95 -24.58
C PRO A 1043 -47.61 0.75 -24.23
N ARG A 1044 -48.39 0.88 -23.14
CA ARG A 1044 -49.86 0.58 -23.06
C ARG A 1044 -50.40 0.60 -21.63
N ARG A 1045 -51.29 1.57 -21.33
CA ARG A 1045 -52.75 1.31 -21.34
C ARG A 1045 -53.54 2.62 -21.37
N GLN A 1046 -54.82 2.50 -21.73
CA GLN A 1046 -55.68 3.57 -22.22
C GLN A 1046 -56.60 4.18 -21.14
N ASP A 1047 -57.05 5.40 -21.43
CA ASP A 1047 -58.37 6.00 -21.12
C ASP A 1047 -58.85 6.23 -19.68
N LEU A 1048 -59.04 7.53 -19.37
CA LEU A 1048 -60.22 8.15 -18.73
C LEU A 1048 -59.97 9.68 -18.65
N ILE A 1049 -60.06 10.44 -19.74
CA ILE A 1049 -61.28 10.95 -20.43
C ILE A 1049 -62.15 11.87 -19.55
N ASN A 1050 -62.18 13.15 -19.93
CA ASN A 1050 -63.12 14.24 -19.57
C ASN A 1050 -63.13 14.71 -18.08
N ASN A 1051 -63.17 16.01 -17.77
CA ASN A 1051 -63.92 17.08 -18.44
C ASN A 1051 -63.13 18.38 -18.68
N ALA A 1052 -63.59 19.15 -19.67
CA ALA A 1052 -63.23 20.55 -19.87
C ALA A 1052 -64.38 21.48 -19.41
N ASN A 1053 -64.08 22.75 -19.09
CA ASN A 1053 -64.67 23.93 -19.78
C ASN A 1053 -64.38 25.31 -19.13
N ASN A 1054 -64.41 26.32 -20.00
CA ASN A 1054 -64.85 27.73 -19.77
C ASN A 1054 -64.06 28.71 -18.87
N ASN A 1055 -63.33 29.60 -19.56
CA ASN A 1055 -63.67 31.03 -19.77
C ASN A 1055 -63.79 32.02 -18.59
N ASN A 1056 -63.02 33.13 -18.71
CA ASN A 1056 -63.40 34.56 -18.56
C ASN A 1056 -64.06 35.02 -17.23
N ASN A 1057 -63.67 36.14 -16.58
CA ASN A 1057 -63.43 37.49 -17.14
C ASN A 1057 -63.11 38.52 -16.02
N ASN A 1058 -62.62 39.71 -16.40
CA ASN A 1058 -62.81 41.02 -15.70
C ASN A 1058 -62.20 41.27 -14.28
N ALA A 1059 -61.79 42.48 -13.88
CA ALA A 1059 -61.53 43.76 -14.59
C ALA A 1059 -60.85 44.83 -13.68
N ALA A 1060 -60.27 45.84 -14.33
CA ALA A 1060 -60.15 47.26 -13.90
C ALA A 1060 -59.33 47.69 -12.64
N ALA A 1061 -58.96 48.98 -12.66
CA ALA A 1061 -58.29 49.78 -11.63
C ALA A 1061 -58.88 51.25 -11.70
N PRO A 1062 -58.35 52.33 -11.08
CA PRO A 1062 -57.38 52.49 -9.96
C PRO A 1062 -57.85 53.54 -8.87
N ALA A 1063 -56.91 54.01 -8.02
CA ALA A 1063 -56.95 55.22 -7.15
C ALA A 1063 -57.67 55.09 -5.76
N ALA A 1064 -57.40 55.88 -4.71
CA ALA A 1064 -56.51 57.05 -4.54
C ALA A 1064 -55.93 57.26 -3.09
N ALA A 1065 -54.86 58.08 -2.98
CA ALA A 1065 -54.44 59.07 -1.96
C ALA A 1065 -55.11 59.17 -0.54
N ALA A 1066 -54.48 59.68 0.55
CA ALA A 1066 -53.10 60.09 0.95
C ALA A 1066 -53.13 60.44 2.49
N ALA A 1067 -52.32 61.25 3.22
CA ALA A 1067 -51.19 62.17 2.98
C ALA A 1067 -50.44 62.53 4.32
N ALA A 1068 -49.30 63.25 4.23
CA ALA A 1068 -48.60 64.06 5.28
C ALA A 1068 -47.98 63.36 6.52
N ALA A 1069 -46.83 63.78 7.11
CA ALA A 1069 -45.71 64.69 6.77
C ALA A 1069 -44.58 64.53 7.85
N GLY A 1070 -43.33 65.02 7.75
CA GLY A 1070 -42.58 65.64 6.63
C GLY A 1070 -41.34 66.47 7.10
N THR A 1071 -40.19 66.35 6.41
CA THR A 1071 -38.92 67.15 6.55
C THR A 1071 -38.03 66.86 7.79
N ASN A 1072 -36.70 67.08 7.82
CA ASN A 1072 -35.78 67.82 6.91
C ASN A 1072 -34.26 67.44 7.01
N ARG A 1073 -33.48 67.78 5.97
CA ARG A 1073 -32.00 68.06 5.89
C ARG A 1073 -30.89 67.13 6.48
N ALA A 1074 -30.22 66.39 5.59
CA ALA A 1074 -28.86 66.62 5.02
C ALA A 1074 -27.57 66.92 5.87
N ALA A 1075 -26.44 66.39 5.35
CA ALA A 1075 -25.10 67.02 5.17
C ALA A 1075 -23.84 66.38 5.85
N ARG A 1076 -22.66 66.75 5.31
CA ARG A 1076 -21.30 66.23 5.59
C ARG A 1076 -20.56 66.97 6.74
N ARG A 1077 -19.47 66.33 7.22
CA ARG A 1077 -18.21 66.90 7.79
C ARG A 1077 -18.16 67.40 9.26
N ALA A 1078 -17.48 66.58 10.08
CA ALA A 1078 -16.13 66.82 10.64
C ALA A 1078 -15.88 67.52 12.02
N GLN A 1079 -14.76 67.07 12.61
CA GLN A 1079 -13.85 67.69 13.59
C GLN A 1079 -14.03 67.59 15.14
N LYS A 1080 -12.97 67.01 15.74
CA LYS A 1080 -12.26 67.39 17.01
C LYS A 1080 -12.89 67.06 18.39
N GLY A 1081 -12.08 66.43 19.26
CA GLY A 1081 -12.23 66.53 20.72
C GLY A 1081 -11.87 65.28 21.56
N ARG A 1082 -10.63 64.75 21.52
CA ARG A 1082 -9.50 64.99 22.46
C ARG A 1082 -9.51 64.29 23.84
N LYS A 1083 -8.44 63.50 24.07
CA LYS A 1083 -7.62 63.30 25.32
C LYS A 1083 -8.07 62.33 26.46
N LYS A 1084 -7.21 61.31 26.67
CA LYS A 1084 -6.71 60.76 27.97
C LYS A 1084 -7.75 59.97 28.81
N LYS A 1085 -7.43 59.07 29.77
CA LYS A 1085 -6.20 58.57 30.48
C LYS A 1085 -6.56 57.12 30.98
N ALA A 1086 -5.71 56.17 31.41
CA ALA A 1086 -4.26 55.97 31.54
C ALA A 1086 -3.99 54.42 31.47
N ALA A 1087 -2.98 53.90 30.76
CA ALA A 1087 -1.61 53.59 31.22
C ALA A 1087 -1.47 52.54 32.36
N ALA A 1088 -0.91 51.37 32.03
CA ALA A 1088 -0.50 50.32 32.96
C ALA A 1088 0.78 50.66 33.75
N LYS A 1089 1.16 49.85 34.76
CA LYS A 1089 2.53 49.88 35.29
C LYS A 1089 2.99 48.59 35.98
N SER A 1090 4.15 48.10 35.55
CA SER A 1090 4.97 47.12 36.26
C SER A 1090 5.94 47.80 37.25
N ARG A 1091 6.31 47.08 38.32
CA ARG A 1091 7.58 47.20 39.06
C ARG A 1091 7.96 45.77 39.46
N ARG A 1092 9.00 45.10 38.94
CA ARG A 1092 10.40 45.45 38.62
C ARG A 1092 11.31 45.38 39.85
N ARG A 1093 12.15 44.32 39.86
CA ARG A 1093 13.36 44.04 40.65
C ARG A 1093 13.77 45.08 41.72
N ALA A 1094 13.83 44.63 42.96
CA ALA A 1094 15.15 44.38 43.57
C ALA A 1094 15.53 42.93 43.24
#